data_AF-A0A0M3QLF3-F1
#
_entry.id   AF-A0A0M3QLF3-F1
#
_cell.length_a   1.000
_cell.length_b   1.000
_cell.length_c   1.000
_cell.angle_alpha   90.00
_cell.angle_beta   90.00
_cell.angle_gamma   90.00
#
_symmetry.space_group_name_H-M   'P 1'
#
loop_
_entity.id
_entity.type
_entity.pdbx_description
1 polymer ?
#
loop_
_entity_poly.entity_id
_entity_poly.type
_entity_poly.pdbx_seq_one_letter_code
_entity_poly.pdbx_strand_id
1 'polypeptide(L)'
;MSLGQLHYTSAPPGPDGSGFRFTALTPGLPQSVLREAEQLIGYEPPRNAPARPSAAELDSFPRAFSYSELSDGSRLLARTVYTGADYSGRWGNFHAHAVHLAPGQRLPDGALPVSAWESPGWATATPEDDAPPPLSALPPSSGLDRDGLIAFAASRAPWLAAVFTDLQRQAEDETAPQIVLVERDSADVARWVVLASTVLPRTAVHRLTFTTYTRRPHLAGQRIIGVLPDDALGLAGSGRRHRVHDCAVPPAPDGPEPTPWAVAAARIWSAGAIELFQYADRLPGEPFTPGPLSALALCAGIDLPSPHRTAAARWACEHPSELSQEELEGLVQTLAEPGYTPAETRHTPVEPWHTPTEPGQTSAGPRRTPTDPRRTPTDPRHTPTDPQPGEAPLPAAETGTKTGARTETGTTPPAETAALAELFARVGGALRPEIAAPLAARLFTAAVRSAEPVRPPDRGALTDEVARRLAAELGPELRAGIADAAADTGRALQLLRVAGALGVDCADLVPSLAHRLASALLADPSAYGSELHGTLADRPDLRSALLRELDAAAGAAPASVTVLLERAPLELESPEALPYLRMCGRIARSPSGGGDGTGTRDRTGELRAVLAAAGVSVVARPPLLRIAFRLVWGSATPTPEEARYVLAEQGADLHRTAETWPFLVTAALNGRPGDPHTDELAHELLTAFPTLLPPRDRAALLLLEFARDLRAGGAEPGWVDRILGLRRAAEPVNPPVLEHVFGRLARQLLHAPGPGRELDDLIRGNDADLCAAYEQAAREDSVRDRLRRDPHYLAARFVDWNAHPQAGGAWGKVRGPLLDGVLRPAVRALGAQELAAVEAALTERGGRYAEDFRAWNRPGALSRLGLRFGSRDNRTPGRRRGGDS
;
A
#
# COMPACT_ATOMS: atom_id res chain seq x y z
N MET A 1 -66.25 17.18 -12.29
CA MET A 1 -66.20 16.71 -13.70
C MET A 1 -66.58 15.24 -13.71
N SER A 2 -67.35 14.77 -14.70
CA SER A 2 -67.67 13.34 -14.82
C SER A 2 -66.55 12.63 -15.59
N LEU A 3 -66.19 11.43 -15.16
CA LEU A 3 -65.30 10.54 -15.89
C LEU A 3 -66.03 9.94 -17.10
N GLY A 4 -65.32 9.76 -18.21
CA GLY A 4 -65.91 9.16 -19.42
C GLY A 4 -66.02 7.64 -19.26
N GLN A 5 -67.23 7.09 -19.35
CA GLN A 5 -67.50 5.68 -19.11
C GLN A 5 -67.85 4.93 -20.39
N LEU A 6 -67.45 3.66 -20.45
CA LEU A 6 -67.74 2.71 -21.51
C LEU A 6 -68.16 1.36 -20.92
N HIS A 7 -69.26 0.79 -21.42
CA HIS A 7 -69.68 -0.56 -21.10
C HIS A 7 -69.66 -1.43 -22.35
N TYR A 8 -69.08 -2.61 -22.28
CA TYR A 8 -68.95 -3.54 -23.39
C TYR A 8 -69.35 -4.95 -22.96
N THR A 9 -70.30 -5.55 -23.66
CA THR A 9 -70.77 -6.93 -23.41
C THR A 9 -71.53 -7.46 -24.63
N SER A 10 -71.88 -8.75 -24.63
CA SER A 10 -72.75 -9.34 -25.65
C SER A 10 -74.20 -8.88 -25.42
N ALA A 11 -74.80 -8.24 -26.42
CA ALA A 11 -76.15 -7.68 -26.34
C ALA A 11 -77.09 -8.15 -27.47
N PRO A 12 -78.41 -8.22 -27.22
CA PRO A 12 -79.42 -8.54 -28.24
C PRO A 12 -79.35 -7.60 -29.46
N PRO A 13 -79.92 -8.00 -30.62
CA PRO A 13 -79.89 -7.18 -31.83
C PRO A 13 -80.39 -5.75 -31.58
N GLY A 14 -79.58 -4.77 -31.98
CA GLY A 14 -79.89 -3.34 -31.91
C GLY A 14 -79.37 -2.60 -33.15
N PRO A 15 -79.40 -1.26 -33.16
CA PRO A 15 -79.02 -0.45 -34.33
C PRO A 15 -77.61 -0.75 -34.86
N ASP A 16 -76.68 -1.14 -33.98
CA ASP A 16 -75.29 -1.45 -34.31
C ASP A 16 -75.00 -2.95 -34.47
N GLY A 17 -76.03 -3.79 -34.65
CA GLY A 17 -75.88 -5.25 -34.86
C GLY A 17 -76.18 -6.10 -33.62
N SER A 18 -75.73 -7.36 -33.62
CA SER A 18 -75.91 -8.33 -32.52
C SER A 18 -74.55 -8.91 -32.10
N GLY A 19 -74.38 -9.21 -30.81
CA GLY A 19 -73.13 -9.76 -30.26
C GLY A 19 -72.38 -8.75 -29.40
N PHE A 20 -71.06 -8.88 -29.32
CA PHE A 20 -70.20 -8.01 -28.52
C PHE A 20 -70.15 -6.59 -29.11
N ARG A 21 -70.51 -5.60 -28.30
CA ARG A 21 -70.47 -4.18 -28.66
C ARG A 21 -70.44 -3.30 -27.41
N PHE A 22 -70.23 -1.99 -27.62
CA PHE A 22 -70.47 -1.01 -26.58
C PHE A 22 -71.97 -0.86 -26.33
N THR A 23 -72.44 -1.10 -25.11
CA THR A 23 -73.85 -1.06 -24.73
C THR A 23 -74.25 0.22 -24.02
N ALA A 24 -73.28 0.92 -23.41
CA ALA A 24 -73.49 2.25 -22.85
C ALA A 24 -72.19 3.07 -22.95
N LEU A 25 -72.30 4.34 -23.35
CA LEU A 25 -71.15 5.23 -23.58
C LEU A 25 -71.44 6.65 -23.06
N THR A 26 -70.46 7.27 -22.40
CA THR A 26 -70.54 8.72 -22.16
C THR A 26 -70.48 9.47 -23.49
N PRO A 27 -71.43 10.39 -23.78
CA PRO A 27 -71.43 11.15 -25.03
C PRO A 27 -70.13 11.95 -25.24
N GLY A 28 -69.63 11.97 -26.48
CA GLY A 28 -68.47 12.77 -26.87
C GLY A 28 -67.11 12.05 -26.86
N LEU A 29 -67.07 10.75 -26.57
CA LEU A 29 -65.84 9.95 -26.66
C LEU A 29 -65.38 9.77 -28.13
N PRO A 30 -64.08 9.96 -28.44
CA PRO A 30 -63.57 9.79 -29.81
C PRO A 30 -63.68 8.34 -30.33
N GLN A 31 -64.06 8.16 -31.60
CA GLN A 31 -64.13 6.82 -32.21
C GLN A 31 -62.77 6.09 -32.30
N SER A 32 -61.65 6.82 -32.33
CA SER A 32 -60.31 6.22 -32.23
C SER A 32 -60.10 5.53 -30.89
N VAL A 33 -60.49 6.19 -29.79
CA VAL A 33 -60.44 5.66 -28.43
C VAL A 33 -61.32 4.43 -28.31
N LEU A 34 -62.54 4.45 -28.87
CA LEU A 34 -63.45 3.29 -28.85
C LEU A 34 -62.85 2.05 -29.53
N ARG A 35 -62.26 2.24 -30.72
CA ARG A 35 -61.64 1.14 -31.48
C ARG A 35 -60.43 0.55 -30.77
N GLU A 36 -59.61 1.38 -30.14
CA GLU A 36 -58.44 0.93 -29.39
C GLU A 36 -58.86 0.26 -28.07
N ALA A 37 -59.85 0.83 -27.36
CA ALA A 37 -60.40 0.26 -26.14
C ALA A 37 -60.98 -1.13 -26.35
N GLU A 38 -61.68 -1.37 -27.46
CA GLU A 38 -62.22 -2.69 -27.81
C GLU A 38 -61.14 -3.80 -27.84
N GLN A 39 -59.92 -3.46 -28.29
CA GLN A 39 -58.81 -4.43 -28.34
C GLN A 39 -58.18 -4.71 -26.96
N LEU A 40 -58.41 -3.83 -25.98
CA LEU A 40 -57.79 -3.90 -24.64
C LEU A 40 -58.70 -4.48 -23.57
N ILE A 41 -60.02 -4.40 -23.73
CA ILE A 41 -61.02 -4.81 -22.71
C ILE A 41 -61.46 -6.27 -22.81
N GLY A 42 -60.98 -7.00 -23.81
CA GLY A 42 -61.34 -8.40 -24.04
C GLY A 42 -60.97 -9.32 -22.87
N TYR A 43 -61.76 -10.38 -22.67
CA TYR A 43 -61.53 -11.34 -21.60
C TYR A 43 -61.56 -12.77 -22.12
N GLU A 44 -60.60 -13.57 -21.66
CA GLU A 44 -60.58 -15.01 -21.86
C GLU A 44 -60.57 -15.73 -20.51
N PRO A 45 -61.45 -16.72 -20.30
CA PRO A 45 -61.46 -17.48 -19.06
C PRO A 45 -60.16 -18.27 -18.90
N PRO A 46 -59.78 -18.63 -17.65
CA PRO A 46 -58.59 -19.41 -17.37
C PRO A 46 -58.48 -20.66 -18.24
N ARG A 47 -57.27 -21.09 -18.59
CA ARG A 47 -57.06 -22.27 -19.45
C ARG A 47 -57.77 -23.53 -18.97
N ASN A 48 -57.88 -23.71 -17.66
CA ASN A 48 -58.51 -24.86 -17.01
C ASN A 48 -59.97 -24.62 -16.63
N ALA A 49 -60.59 -23.52 -17.09
CA ALA A 49 -61.99 -23.22 -16.82
C ALA A 49 -62.94 -24.26 -17.44
N PRO A 50 -63.99 -24.68 -16.72
CA PRO A 50 -65.01 -25.56 -17.27
C PRO A 50 -65.77 -24.86 -18.41
N ALA A 51 -66.27 -25.64 -19.38
CA ALA A 51 -67.01 -25.08 -20.51
C ALA A 51 -68.36 -24.45 -20.12
N ARG A 52 -68.91 -24.83 -18.96
CA ARG A 52 -70.18 -24.34 -18.39
C ARG A 52 -70.05 -24.20 -16.87
N PRO A 53 -69.37 -23.16 -16.38
CA PRO A 53 -69.17 -22.96 -14.94
C PRO A 53 -70.48 -22.74 -14.19
N SER A 54 -70.55 -23.28 -12.99
CA SER A 54 -71.54 -22.93 -11.97
C SER A 54 -71.32 -21.50 -11.44
N ALA A 55 -72.29 -20.96 -10.70
CA ALA A 55 -72.16 -19.63 -10.09
C ALA A 55 -70.94 -19.54 -9.15
N ALA A 56 -70.68 -20.59 -8.35
CA ALA A 56 -69.53 -20.62 -7.46
C ALA A 56 -68.18 -20.68 -8.22
N GLU A 57 -68.15 -21.38 -9.36
CA GLU A 57 -66.96 -21.40 -10.23
C GLU A 57 -66.77 -20.04 -10.92
N LEU A 58 -67.85 -19.39 -11.37
CA LEU A 58 -67.80 -18.03 -11.95
C LEU A 58 -67.21 -17.01 -10.97
N ASP A 59 -67.61 -17.08 -9.69
CA ASP A 59 -67.08 -16.18 -8.64
C ASP A 59 -65.57 -16.36 -8.40
N SER A 60 -65.02 -17.55 -8.72
CA SER A 60 -63.60 -17.84 -8.61
C SER A 60 -62.76 -17.41 -9.82
N PHE A 61 -63.40 -16.97 -10.92
CA PHE A 61 -62.66 -16.54 -12.11
C PHE A 61 -61.91 -15.22 -11.82
N PRO A 62 -60.69 -15.07 -12.36
CA PRO A 62 -59.89 -13.88 -12.10
C PRO A 62 -60.57 -12.65 -12.70
N ARG A 63 -60.62 -11.56 -11.95
CA ARG A 63 -61.10 -10.27 -12.45
C ARG A 63 -59.96 -9.62 -13.24
N ALA A 64 -60.21 -9.17 -14.46
CA ALA A 64 -59.21 -8.45 -15.25
C ALA A 64 -59.36 -6.96 -14.99
N PHE A 65 -58.34 -6.33 -14.43
CA PHE A 65 -58.30 -4.88 -14.28
C PHE A 65 -57.04 -4.34 -14.90
N SER A 66 -57.21 -3.39 -15.80
CA SER A 66 -56.13 -2.87 -16.59
C SER A 66 -56.11 -1.35 -16.57
N TYR A 67 -54.91 -0.81 -16.58
CA TYR A 67 -54.64 0.60 -16.82
C TYR A 67 -53.67 0.70 -17.98
N SER A 68 -54.13 1.26 -19.09
CA SER A 68 -53.45 1.24 -20.38
C SER A 68 -53.23 2.65 -20.94
N GLU A 69 -52.11 2.83 -21.65
CA GLU A 69 -51.87 4.00 -22.50
C GLU A 69 -52.54 3.80 -23.85
N LEU A 70 -53.23 4.82 -24.33
CA LEU A 70 -53.78 4.86 -25.68
C LEU A 70 -52.88 5.65 -26.61
N SER A 71 -53.05 5.44 -27.92
CA SER A 71 -52.22 6.04 -28.97
C SER A 71 -52.31 7.57 -29.04
N ASP A 72 -53.37 8.17 -28.49
CA ASP A 72 -53.58 9.62 -28.39
C ASP A 72 -53.01 10.23 -27.09
N GLY A 73 -52.31 9.44 -26.27
CA GLY A 73 -51.76 9.84 -24.97
C GLY A 73 -52.79 9.86 -23.83
N SER A 74 -54.05 9.52 -24.11
CA SER A 74 -55.07 9.32 -23.08
C SER A 74 -54.89 7.96 -22.40
N ARG A 75 -55.68 7.71 -21.35
CA ARG A 75 -55.56 6.49 -20.54
C ARG A 75 -56.90 5.80 -20.41
N LEU A 76 -56.85 4.47 -20.38
CA LEU A 76 -58.03 3.62 -20.20
C LEU A 76 -57.87 2.78 -18.94
N LEU A 77 -58.78 2.93 -17.99
CA LEU A 77 -58.89 2.10 -16.80
C LEU A 77 -60.09 1.16 -16.99
N ALA A 78 -59.88 -0.13 -17.11
CA ALA A 78 -60.95 -1.08 -17.44
C ALA A 78 -61.03 -2.22 -16.43
N ARG A 79 -62.24 -2.53 -15.98
CA ARG A 79 -62.58 -3.73 -15.22
C ARG A 79 -63.41 -4.65 -16.09
N THR A 80 -62.92 -5.86 -16.33
CA THR A 80 -63.62 -6.89 -17.10
C THR A 80 -63.80 -8.17 -16.28
N VAL A 81 -65.02 -8.67 -16.26
CA VAL A 81 -65.42 -9.88 -15.52
C VAL A 81 -66.18 -10.83 -16.44
N TYR A 82 -65.90 -12.11 -16.34
CA TYR A 82 -66.64 -13.16 -17.05
C TYR A 82 -68.04 -13.32 -16.46
N THR A 83 -69.07 -13.30 -17.31
CA THR A 83 -70.48 -13.34 -16.90
C THR A 83 -71.17 -14.65 -17.28
N GLY A 84 -70.47 -15.57 -17.95
CA GLY A 84 -70.99 -16.90 -18.30
C GLY A 84 -71.64 -16.94 -19.68
N ALA A 85 -72.93 -17.26 -19.71
CA ALA A 85 -73.70 -17.30 -20.95
C ALA A 85 -74.23 -15.90 -21.33
N ASP A 86 -74.26 -15.59 -22.63
CA ASP A 86 -74.91 -14.38 -23.13
C ASP A 86 -76.44 -14.53 -23.23
N TYR A 87 -77.11 -13.50 -23.73
CA TYR A 87 -78.56 -13.47 -23.95
C TYR A 87 -79.07 -14.60 -24.87
N SER A 88 -78.20 -15.20 -25.69
CA SER A 88 -78.52 -16.32 -26.60
C SER A 88 -78.28 -17.70 -25.96
N GLY A 89 -77.77 -17.73 -24.72
CA GLY A 89 -77.34 -18.95 -24.03
C GLY A 89 -75.96 -19.44 -24.46
N ARG A 90 -75.22 -18.67 -25.27
CA ARG A 90 -73.86 -19.00 -25.69
C ARG A 90 -72.88 -18.65 -24.57
N TRP A 91 -72.12 -19.64 -24.12
CA TRP A 91 -71.06 -19.45 -23.15
C TRP A 91 -69.87 -18.69 -23.75
N GLY A 92 -69.28 -17.80 -22.96
CA GLY A 92 -68.19 -16.94 -23.40
C GLY A 92 -68.42 -15.45 -23.15
N ASN A 93 -69.53 -15.08 -22.49
CA ASN A 93 -69.85 -13.68 -22.24
C ASN A 93 -68.97 -13.09 -21.13
N PHE A 94 -68.68 -11.80 -21.28
CA PHE A 94 -68.05 -10.99 -20.26
C PHE A 94 -68.65 -9.60 -20.27
N HIS A 95 -68.49 -8.89 -19.16
CA HIS A 95 -68.84 -7.49 -19.02
C HIS A 95 -67.58 -6.69 -18.70
N ALA A 96 -67.30 -5.70 -19.55
CA ALA A 96 -66.26 -4.71 -19.28
C ALA A 96 -66.92 -3.36 -18.95
N HIS A 97 -66.50 -2.77 -17.83
CA HIS A 97 -66.76 -1.37 -17.50
C HIS A 97 -65.42 -0.64 -17.50
N ALA A 98 -65.27 0.34 -18.39
CA ALA A 98 -64.05 1.10 -18.56
C ALA A 98 -64.28 2.60 -18.36
N VAL A 99 -63.24 3.27 -17.89
CA VAL A 99 -63.15 4.70 -17.66
C VAL A 99 -62.03 5.28 -18.51
N HIS A 100 -62.38 6.23 -19.37
CA HIS A 100 -61.46 7.03 -20.16
C HIS A 100 -61.01 8.25 -19.36
N LEU A 101 -59.71 8.47 -19.34
CA LEU A 101 -59.07 9.67 -18.80
C LEU A 101 -58.38 10.38 -19.95
N ALA A 102 -58.77 11.63 -20.21
CA ALA A 102 -58.16 12.45 -21.25
C ALA A 102 -56.64 12.62 -21.02
N PRO A 103 -55.85 12.98 -22.06
CA PRO A 103 -54.41 13.19 -21.89
C PRO A 103 -54.10 14.15 -20.74
N GLY A 104 -53.28 13.70 -19.79
CA GLY A 104 -52.93 14.46 -18.59
C GLY A 104 -53.99 14.45 -17.47
N GLN A 105 -55.20 13.97 -17.71
CA GLN A 105 -56.22 13.79 -16.68
C GLN A 105 -55.78 12.71 -15.68
N ARG A 106 -56.08 12.94 -14.41
CA ARG A 106 -55.84 12.01 -13.30
C ARG A 106 -57.17 11.66 -12.65
N LEU A 107 -57.19 10.57 -11.88
CA LEU A 107 -58.31 10.31 -10.99
C LEU A 107 -58.41 11.43 -9.94
N PRO A 108 -59.62 11.72 -9.44
CA PRO A 108 -59.83 12.70 -8.37
C PRO A 108 -58.95 12.44 -7.14
N ASP A 109 -58.69 13.48 -6.37
CA ASP A 109 -57.93 13.46 -5.11
C ASP A 109 -56.50 12.90 -5.23
N GLY A 110 -55.96 12.82 -6.45
CA GLY A 110 -54.64 12.27 -6.71
C GLY A 110 -54.59 10.74 -6.57
N ALA A 111 -55.74 10.06 -6.58
CA ALA A 111 -55.82 8.61 -6.46
C ALA A 111 -55.02 7.90 -7.58
N LEU A 112 -54.30 6.85 -7.20
CA LEU A 112 -53.56 6.04 -8.16
C LEU A 112 -54.51 5.08 -8.89
N PRO A 113 -54.30 4.78 -10.19
CA PRO A 113 -55.20 3.90 -10.94
C PRO A 113 -55.45 2.54 -10.29
N VAL A 114 -54.42 1.94 -9.67
CA VAL A 114 -54.52 0.66 -8.95
C VAL A 114 -55.47 0.71 -7.75
N SER A 115 -55.59 1.86 -7.09
CA SER A 115 -56.47 1.99 -5.92
C SER A 115 -57.94 1.73 -6.25
N ALA A 116 -58.33 1.93 -7.51
CA ALA A 116 -59.68 1.66 -7.97
C ALA A 116 -59.95 0.16 -8.24
N TRP A 117 -59.01 -0.76 -8.02
CA TRP A 117 -59.27 -2.21 -8.14
C TRP A 117 -60.45 -2.63 -7.26
N GLU A 118 -61.51 -3.21 -7.83
CA GLU A 118 -62.75 -3.53 -7.08
C GLU A 118 -63.35 -2.36 -6.29
N SER A 119 -63.16 -1.13 -6.76
CA SER A 119 -63.88 0.04 -6.26
C SER A 119 -65.41 -0.18 -6.34
N PRO A 120 -66.20 0.27 -5.35
CA PRO A 120 -67.66 0.18 -5.41
C PRO A 120 -68.28 0.98 -6.56
N GLY A 121 -67.51 1.87 -7.21
CA GLY A 121 -67.98 2.60 -8.41
C GLY A 121 -68.05 1.75 -9.69
N TRP A 122 -67.53 0.52 -9.68
CA TRP A 122 -67.63 -0.35 -10.85
C TRP A 122 -69.01 -1.00 -10.98
N ALA A 123 -69.69 -0.73 -12.08
CA ALA A 123 -70.87 -1.49 -12.48
C ALA A 123 -70.56 -2.98 -12.70
N THR A 124 -71.49 -3.83 -12.30
CA THR A 124 -71.46 -5.30 -12.46
C THR A 124 -72.27 -5.80 -13.66
N ALA A 125 -73.04 -4.91 -14.29
CA ALA A 125 -73.83 -5.17 -15.49
C ALA A 125 -73.88 -3.91 -16.38
N THR A 126 -74.44 -4.05 -17.58
CA THR A 126 -74.73 -2.89 -18.42
C THR A 126 -75.84 -2.03 -17.79
N PRO A 127 -75.73 -0.69 -17.84
CA PRO A 127 -76.83 0.21 -17.52
C PRO A 127 -78.05 -0.06 -18.42
N GLU A 128 -79.25 0.28 -17.94
CA GLU A 128 -80.50 0.19 -18.71
C GLU A 128 -80.56 1.23 -19.83
N ASP A 129 -79.99 2.42 -19.60
CA ASP A 129 -79.90 3.51 -20.58
C ASP A 129 -78.61 3.43 -21.41
N ASP A 130 -78.67 3.90 -22.66
CA ASP A 130 -77.51 4.00 -23.57
C ASP A 130 -76.41 4.94 -23.05
N ALA A 131 -76.76 5.84 -22.11
CA ALA A 131 -75.83 6.74 -21.45
C ALA A 131 -75.64 6.32 -19.97
N PRO A 132 -74.41 6.02 -19.52
CA PRO A 132 -74.16 5.62 -18.14
C PRO A 132 -74.38 6.80 -17.17
N PRO A 133 -74.79 6.53 -15.92
CA PRO A 133 -74.97 7.57 -14.91
C PRO A 133 -73.63 8.30 -14.63
N PRO A 134 -73.62 9.61 -14.33
CA PRO A 134 -72.39 10.36 -14.13
C PRO A 134 -71.51 9.77 -13.01
N LEU A 135 -70.24 9.50 -13.32
CA LEU A 135 -69.26 8.99 -12.37
C LEU A 135 -68.26 10.09 -12.01
N SER A 136 -68.34 10.59 -10.78
CA SER A 136 -67.48 11.69 -10.31
C SER A 136 -66.13 11.21 -9.77
N ALA A 137 -66.06 9.99 -9.22
CA ALA A 137 -64.86 9.41 -8.64
C ALA A 137 -64.96 7.89 -8.55
N LEU A 138 -63.80 7.25 -8.44
CA LEU A 138 -63.64 5.83 -8.10
C LEU A 138 -62.95 5.77 -6.74
N PRO A 139 -63.68 5.58 -5.62
CA PRO A 139 -63.06 5.52 -4.29
C PRO A 139 -62.16 4.27 -4.18
N PRO A 140 -61.12 4.31 -3.33
CA PRO A 140 -60.21 3.18 -3.15
C PRO A 140 -60.91 1.89 -2.72
N SER A 141 -60.35 0.76 -3.16
CA SER A 141 -60.75 -0.59 -2.74
C SER A 141 -60.64 -0.78 -1.23
N SER A 142 -61.63 -1.44 -0.62
CA SER A 142 -61.48 -1.94 0.75
C SER A 142 -60.54 -3.15 0.85
N GLY A 143 -60.27 -3.85 -0.26
CA GLY A 143 -59.39 -5.03 -0.31
C GLY A 143 -57.89 -4.71 -0.42
N LEU A 144 -57.53 -3.43 -0.42
CA LEU A 144 -56.18 -2.90 -0.53
C LEU A 144 -55.82 -2.05 0.71
N ASP A 145 -56.23 -2.50 1.90
CA ASP A 145 -55.89 -1.83 3.15
C ASP A 145 -54.41 -2.02 3.54
N ARG A 146 -53.93 -1.13 4.41
CA ARG A 146 -52.51 -1.08 4.80
C ARG A 146 -52.04 -2.39 5.45
N ASP A 147 -52.82 -2.96 6.37
CA ASP A 147 -52.42 -4.14 7.13
C ASP A 147 -52.37 -5.37 6.23
N GLY A 148 -53.35 -5.51 5.34
CA GLY A 148 -53.36 -6.54 4.30
C GLY A 148 -52.16 -6.46 3.35
N LEU A 149 -51.75 -5.25 2.95
CA LEU A 149 -50.58 -5.05 2.08
C LEU A 149 -49.26 -5.39 2.78
N ILE A 150 -49.12 -5.05 4.07
CA ILE A 150 -47.93 -5.41 4.86
C ILE A 150 -47.86 -6.94 5.03
N ALA A 151 -48.97 -7.60 5.36
CA ALA A 151 -49.04 -9.06 5.46
C ALA A 151 -48.71 -9.73 4.11
N PHE A 152 -49.21 -9.16 3.01
CA PHE A 152 -48.89 -9.62 1.66
C PHE A 152 -47.40 -9.48 1.35
N ALA A 153 -46.80 -8.31 1.59
CA ALA A 153 -45.38 -8.05 1.40
C ALA A 153 -44.51 -9.05 2.19
N ALA A 154 -44.84 -9.28 3.47
CA ALA A 154 -44.16 -10.26 4.30
C ALA A 154 -44.26 -11.69 3.73
N SER A 155 -45.44 -12.09 3.22
CA SER A 155 -45.64 -13.40 2.59
C SER A 155 -44.87 -13.57 1.26
N ARG A 156 -44.55 -12.47 0.59
CA ARG A 156 -43.82 -12.42 -0.69
C ARG A 156 -42.37 -11.91 -0.54
N ALA A 157 -41.84 -11.86 0.68
CA ALA A 157 -40.49 -11.37 0.97
C ALA A 157 -39.38 -11.99 0.07
N PRO A 158 -39.41 -13.29 -0.29
CA PRO A 158 -38.41 -13.87 -1.18
C PRO A 158 -38.36 -13.25 -2.59
N TRP A 159 -39.46 -12.68 -3.09
CA TRP A 159 -39.56 -12.13 -4.45
C TRP A 159 -39.46 -10.60 -4.49
N LEU A 160 -39.73 -9.90 -3.38
CA LEU A 160 -39.81 -8.43 -3.33
C LEU A 160 -38.60 -7.75 -3.98
N ALA A 161 -37.38 -8.12 -3.58
CA ALA A 161 -36.17 -7.45 -4.06
C ALA A 161 -35.94 -7.67 -5.56
N ALA A 162 -36.26 -8.86 -6.08
CA ALA A 162 -36.12 -9.15 -7.51
C ALA A 162 -37.16 -8.40 -8.34
N VAL A 163 -38.42 -8.35 -7.89
CA VAL A 163 -39.48 -7.59 -8.55
C VAL A 163 -39.16 -6.09 -8.54
N PHE A 164 -38.74 -5.55 -7.39
CA PHE A 164 -38.37 -4.13 -7.27
C PHE A 164 -37.14 -3.77 -8.12
N THR A 165 -36.20 -4.70 -8.30
CA THR A 165 -35.06 -4.51 -9.22
C THR A 165 -35.51 -4.31 -10.66
N ASP A 166 -36.44 -5.14 -11.14
CA ASP A 166 -36.94 -4.99 -12.51
C ASP A 166 -37.87 -3.78 -12.66
N LEU A 167 -38.58 -3.37 -11.61
CA LEU A 167 -39.35 -2.11 -11.59
C LEU A 167 -38.44 -0.89 -11.66
N GLN A 168 -37.32 -0.88 -10.93
CA GLN A 168 -36.29 0.15 -11.05
C GLN A 168 -35.80 0.24 -12.49
N ARG A 169 -35.36 -0.88 -13.07
CA ARG A 169 -34.87 -0.92 -14.46
C ARG A 169 -35.90 -0.40 -15.46
N GLN A 170 -37.17 -0.74 -15.26
CA GLN A 170 -38.26 -0.29 -16.13
C GLN A 170 -38.56 1.21 -15.97
N ALA A 171 -38.33 1.78 -14.80
CA ALA A 171 -38.46 3.21 -14.56
C ALA A 171 -37.27 4.01 -15.14
N GLU A 172 -36.07 3.43 -15.12
CA GLU A 172 -34.85 4.02 -15.69
C GLU A 172 -34.76 3.87 -17.22
N ASP A 173 -35.25 2.74 -17.76
CA ASP A 173 -35.19 2.39 -19.17
C ASP A 173 -36.57 1.89 -19.68
N GLU A 174 -37.21 2.69 -20.52
CA GLU A 174 -38.50 2.34 -21.14
C GLU A 174 -38.42 1.15 -22.11
N THR A 175 -37.23 0.76 -22.54
CA THR A 175 -36.99 -0.42 -23.38
C THR A 175 -36.78 -1.69 -22.58
N ALA A 176 -36.72 -1.59 -21.25
CA ALA A 176 -36.61 -2.74 -20.37
C ALA A 176 -37.78 -3.72 -20.57
N PRO A 177 -37.55 -5.03 -20.36
CA PRO A 177 -38.59 -6.04 -20.49
C PRO A 177 -39.85 -5.76 -19.65
N GLN A 178 -41.00 -6.21 -20.14
CA GLN A 178 -42.26 -6.18 -19.39
C GLN A 178 -42.18 -7.15 -18.20
N ILE A 179 -42.75 -6.77 -17.06
CA ILE A 179 -42.74 -7.58 -15.84
C ILE A 179 -43.99 -8.45 -15.84
N VAL A 180 -43.81 -9.77 -15.81
CA VAL A 180 -44.90 -10.73 -15.73
C VAL A 180 -44.93 -11.30 -14.31
N LEU A 181 -46.04 -11.07 -13.61
CA LEU A 181 -46.29 -11.59 -12.27
C LEU A 181 -47.21 -12.81 -12.38
N VAL A 182 -46.71 -13.96 -11.94
CA VAL A 182 -47.51 -15.19 -11.88
C VAL A 182 -48.03 -15.37 -10.46
N GLU A 183 -49.34 -15.22 -10.30
CA GLU A 183 -50.03 -15.35 -9.02
C GLU A 183 -51.27 -16.23 -9.19
N ARG A 184 -51.72 -16.85 -8.09
CA ARG A 184 -52.91 -17.72 -8.12
C ARG A 184 -54.22 -16.94 -8.17
N ASP A 185 -54.19 -15.67 -7.76
CA ASP A 185 -55.32 -14.75 -7.72
C ASP A 185 -54.93 -13.41 -8.34
N SER A 186 -55.78 -12.83 -9.17
CA SER A 186 -55.55 -11.51 -9.75
C SER A 186 -55.59 -10.38 -8.71
N ALA A 187 -56.20 -10.62 -7.54
CA ALA A 187 -56.11 -9.71 -6.39
C ALA A 187 -54.68 -9.57 -5.86
N ASP A 188 -53.87 -10.65 -5.89
CA ASP A 188 -52.46 -10.59 -5.48
C ASP A 188 -51.63 -9.77 -6.48
N VAL A 189 -51.95 -9.84 -7.77
CA VAL A 189 -51.33 -8.96 -8.78
C VAL A 189 -51.70 -7.49 -8.50
N ALA A 190 -52.94 -7.20 -8.13
CA ALA A 190 -53.33 -5.84 -7.74
C ALA A 190 -52.52 -5.34 -6.52
N ARG A 191 -52.32 -6.20 -5.50
CA ARG A 191 -51.47 -5.89 -4.33
C ARG A 191 -50.02 -5.61 -4.75
N TRP A 192 -49.45 -6.41 -5.65
CA TRP A 192 -48.13 -6.15 -6.22
C TRP A 192 -48.03 -4.78 -6.89
N VAL A 193 -49.04 -4.38 -7.66
CA VAL A 193 -49.09 -3.07 -8.30
C VAL A 193 -49.17 -1.94 -7.27
N VAL A 194 -49.85 -2.14 -6.13
CA VAL A 194 -49.85 -1.18 -5.02
C VAL A 194 -48.46 -1.06 -4.38
N LEU A 195 -47.81 -2.19 -4.10
CA LEU A 195 -46.43 -2.22 -3.59
C LEU A 195 -45.49 -1.47 -4.55
N ALA A 196 -45.55 -1.78 -5.84
CA ALA A 196 -44.79 -1.12 -6.89
C ALA A 196 -45.04 0.39 -6.91
N SER A 197 -46.30 0.80 -6.83
CA SER A 197 -46.68 2.22 -6.86
C SER A 197 -46.24 2.99 -5.61
N THR A 198 -45.93 2.29 -4.52
CA THR A 198 -45.48 2.91 -3.26
C THR A 198 -43.97 3.10 -3.24
N VAL A 199 -43.20 2.19 -3.85
CA VAL A 199 -41.73 2.27 -3.88
C VAL A 199 -41.20 3.14 -5.01
N LEU A 200 -41.94 3.25 -6.12
CA LEU A 200 -41.50 4.00 -7.28
C LEU A 200 -41.57 5.51 -7.02
N PRO A 201 -40.59 6.30 -7.51
CA PRO A 201 -40.67 7.75 -7.52
C PRO A 201 -41.95 8.23 -8.21
N ARG A 202 -42.52 9.35 -7.75
CA ARG A 202 -43.81 9.87 -8.25
C ARG A 202 -43.90 9.99 -9.77
N THR A 203 -42.81 10.38 -10.43
CA THR A 203 -42.75 10.50 -11.90
C THR A 203 -42.90 9.15 -12.61
N ALA A 204 -42.31 8.08 -12.06
CA ALA A 204 -42.40 6.73 -12.60
C ALA A 204 -43.78 6.11 -12.34
N VAL A 205 -44.36 6.31 -11.15
CA VAL A 205 -45.69 5.79 -10.79
C VAL A 205 -46.77 6.21 -11.78
N HIS A 206 -46.76 7.46 -12.24
CA HIS A 206 -47.77 7.96 -13.17
C HIS A 206 -47.69 7.35 -14.58
N ARG A 207 -46.56 6.75 -14.94
CA ARG A 207 -46.35 6.07 -16.22
C ARG A 207 -46.58 4.56 -16.14
N LEU A 208 -46.79 4.04 -14.94
CA LEU A 208 -46.98 2.61 -14.70
C LEU A 208 -48.30 2.15 -15.30
N THR A 209 -48.23 1.29 -16.31
CA THR A 209 -49.39 0.58 -16.88
C THR A 209 -49.40 -0.86 -16.42
N PHE A 210 -50.58 -1.42 -16.19
CA PHE A 210 -50.70 -2.78 -15.67
C PHE A 210 -51.96 -3.49 -16.15
N THR A 211 -51.95 -4.82 -16.13
CA THR A 211 -53.16 -5.65 -16.13
C THR A 211 -53.05 -6.71 -15.05
N THR A 212 -54.10 -6.91 -14.25
CA THR A 212 -54.10 -7.91 -13.16
C THR A 212 -54.32 -9.34 -13.66
N TYR A 213 -54.86 -9.52 -14.87
CA TYR A 213 -55.06 -10.82 -15.49
C TYR A 213 -55.13 -10.71 -17.01
N THR A 214 -54.43 -11.61 -17.70
CA THR A 214 -54.63 -11.92 -19.13
C THR A 214 -54.21 -13.35 -19.43
N ARG A 215 -54.95 -14.02 -20.33
CA ARG A 215 -54.56 -15.32 -20.88
C ARG A 215 -53.55 -15.19 -22.05
N ARG A 216 -53.35 -13.97 -22.56
CA ARG A 216 -52.50 -13.67 -23.73
C ARG A 216 -51.43 -12.63 -23.40
N PRO A 217 -50.47 -12.95 -22.52
CA PRO A 217 -49.42 -12.00 -22.10
C PRO A 217 -48.59 -11.43 -23.25
N HIS A 218 -48.40 -12.19 -24.34
CA HIS A 218 -47.66 -11.75 -25.52
C HIS A 218 -48.37 -10.64 -26.35
N LEU A 219 -49.68 -10.43 -26.15
CA LEU A 219 -50.44 -9.34 -26.76
C LEU A 219 -50.63 -8.15 -25.82
N ALA A 220 -50.32 -8.30 -24.53
CA ALA A 220 -50.45 -7.23 -23.54
C ALA A 220 -49.36 -6.17 -23.74
N GLY A 221 -49.78 -4.90 -23.88
CA GLY A 221 -48.89 -3.74 -24.03
C GLY A 221 -48.50 -3.10 -22.69
N GLN A 222 -49.05 -3.58 -21.57
CA GLN A 222 -48.83 -3.00 -20.26
C GLN A 222 -47.46 -3.35 -19.69
N ARG A 223 -46.95 -2.52 -18.76
CA ARG A 223 -45.64 -2.69 -18.15
C ARG A 223 -45.59 -3.82 -17.11
N ILE A 224 -46.66 -3.98 -16.34
CA ILE A 224 -46.89 -5.12 -15.44
C ILE A 224 -48.02 -5.98 -15.99
N ILE A 225 -47.82 -7.29 -16.08
CA ILE A 225 -48.78 -8.24 -16.64
C ILE A 225 -49.01 -9.37 -15.63
N GLY A 226 -50.22 -9.46 -15.11
CA GLY A 226 -50.68 -10.57 -14.29
C GLY A 226 -51.13 -11.76 -15.12
N VAL A 227 -50.68 -12.94 -14.75
CA VAL A 227 -51.09 -14.21 -15.37
C VAL A 227 -51.31 -15.27 -14.28
N LEU A 228 -52.17 -16.24 -14.57
CA LEU A 228 -52.28 -17.45 -13.75
C LEU A 228 -51.12 -18.43 -14.07
N PRO A 229 -50.77 -19.36 -13.17
CA PRO A 229 -49.67 -20.31 -13.37
C PRO A 229 -49.71 -21.07 -14.69
N ASP A 230 -50.89 -21.53 -15.10
CA ASP A 230 -51.06 -22.29 -16.35
C ASP A 230 -50.86 -21.45 -17.62
N ASP A 231 -51.01 -20.13 -17.52
CA ASP A 231 -50.86 -19.18 -18.63
C ASP A 231 -49.44 -18.58 -18.70
N ALA A 232 -48.60 -18.86 -17.69
CA ALA A 232 -47.18 -18.52 -17.68
C ALA A 232 -46.30 -19.50 -18.47
N LEU A 233 -46.82 -20.69 -18.80
CA LEU A 233 -46.10 -21.75 -19.50
C LEU A 233 -45.52 -21.26 -20.85
N GLY A 234 -44.19 -21.34 -20.99
CA GLY A 234 -43.47 -20.92 -22.20
C GLY A 234 -42.96 -19.46 -22.20
N LEU A 235 -43.31 -18.65 -21.19
CA LEU A 235 -42.79 -17.28 -21.06
C LEU A 235 -41.36 -17.24 -20.52
N ALA A 236 -40.97 -18.21 -19.70
CA ALA A 236 -39.67 -18.26 -19.02
C ALA A 236 -38.46 -18.27 -19.97
N GLY A 237 -38.63 -18.68 -21.24
CA GLY A 237 -37.57 -18.66 -22.26
C GLY A 237 -37.45 -17.34 -23.05
N SER A 238 -38.37 -16.39 -22.82
CA SER A 238 -38.51 -15.17 -23.64
C SER A 238 -37.76 -13.95 -23.11
N GLY A 239 -36.71 -14.15 -22.30
CA GLY A 239 -36.04 -13.14 -21.46
C GLY A 239 -35.57 -11.82 -22.11
N ARG A 240 -35.72 -11.68 -23.43
CA ARG A 240 -35.58 -10.41 -24.17
C ARG A 240 -36.80 -9.49 -24.07
N ARG A 241 -38.02 -10.04 -23.92
CA ARG A 241 -39.28 -9.27 -23.90
C ARG A 241 -39.95 -9.25 -22.52
N HIS A 242 -39.83 -10.34 -21.76
CA HIS A 242 -40.48 -10.47 -20.45
C HIS A 242 -39.50 -10.87 -19.35
N ARG A 243 -39.70 -10.31 -18.15
CA ARG A 243 -39.14 -10.79 -16.87
C ARG A 243 -40.25 -11.45 -16.08
N VAL A 244 -40.17 -12.77 -15.90
CA VAL A 244 -41.20 -13.57 -15.25
C VAL A 244 -40.83 -13.79 -13.80
N HIS A 245 -41.70 -13.35 -12.89
CA HIS A 245 -41.62 -13.61 -11.46
C HIS A 245 -42.74 -14.57 -11.08
N ASP A 246 -42.39 -15.85 -10.94
CA ASP A 246 -43.32 -16.87 -10.48
C ASP A 246 -43.41 -16.84 -8.96
N CYS A 247 -44.51 -16.30 -8.43
CA CYS A 247 -44.74 -16.19 -6.99
C CYS A 247 -45.43 -17.43 -6.41
N ALA A 248 -45.75 -18.43 -7.24
CA ALA A 248 -46.25 -19.73 -6.81
C ALA A 248 -45.14 -20.74 -6.53
N VAL A 249 -43.91 -20.46 -7.00
CA VAL A 249 -42.72 -21.30 -6.83
C VAL A 249 -41.61 -20.49 -6.17
N PRO A 250 -40.89 -21.02 -5.16
CA PRO A 250 -39.77 -20.32 -4.54
C PRO A 250 -38.77 -19.81 -5.59
N PRO A 251 -38.22 -18.59 -5.43
CA PRO A 251 -37.29 -18.03 -6.40
C PRO A 251 -36.03 -18.90 -6.47
N ALA A 252 -35.50 -19.09 -7.68
CA ALA A 252 -34.27 -19.84 -7.89
C ALA A 252 -33.08 -19.07 -7.27
N PRO A 253 -32.11 -19.76 -6.64
CA PRO A 253 -30.96 -19.13 -6.01
C PRO A 253 -30.02 -18.41 -7.00
N ASP A 254 -30.00 -18.84 -8.27
CA ASP A 254 -29.08 -18.33 -9.30
C ASP A 254 -29.64 -17.13 -10.10
N GLY A 255 -30.63 -16.41 -9.55
CA GLY A 255 -31.17 -15.20 -10.17
C GLY A 255 -30.14 -14.05 -10.22
N PRO A 256 -30.34 -13.04 -11.09
CA PRO A 256 -29.52 -11.82 -11.04
C PRO A 256 -29.62 -11.19 -9.66
N GLU A 257 -28.47 -10.78 -9.11
CA GLU A 257 -28.41 -10.16 -7.78
C GLU A 257 -29.31 -8.90 -7.75
N PRO A 258 -30.23 -8.80 -6.77
CA PRO A 258 -31.07 -7.62 -6.63
C PRO A 258 -30.25 -6.34 -6.42
N THR A 259 -30.74 -5.21 -6.94
CA THR A 259 -30.06 -3.93 -6.72
C THR A 259 -30.10 -3.53 -5.24
N PRO A 260 -29.08 -2.82 -4.72
CA PRO A 260 -29.09 -2.41 -3.33
C PRO A 260 -30.31 -1.55 -2.93
N TRP A 261 -30.79 -0.69 -3.85
CA TRP A 261 -32.02 0.06 -3.62
C TRP A 261 -33.25 -0.85 -3.47
N ALA A 262 -33.39 -1.85 -4.33
CA ALA A 262 -34.51 -2.78 -4.30
C ALA A 262 -34.52 -3.66 -3.04
N VAL A 263 -33.34 -4.05 -2.56
CA VAL A 263 -33.20 -4.77 -1.28
C VAL A 263 -33.62 -3.89 -0.10
N ALA A 264 -33.18 -2.62 -0.05
CA ALA A 264 -33.61 -1.69 0.99
C ALA A 264 -35.13 -1.48 0.95
N ALA A 265 -35.71 -1.27 -0.23
CA ALA A 265 -37.16 -1.13 -0.40
C ALA A 265 -37.93 -2.40 0.05
N ALA A 266 -37.44 -3.59 -0.30
CA ALA A 266 -38.04 -4.86 0.12
C ALA A 266 -38.01 -5.02 1.66
N ARG A 267 -36.91 -4.61 2.30
CA ARG A 267 -36.75 -4.69 3.77
C ARG A 267 -37.66 -3.69 4.49
N ILE A 268 -37.80 -2.47 3.99
CA ILE A 268 -38.72 -1.46 4.52
C ILE A 268 -40.16 -1.98 4.46
N TRP A 269 -40.57 -2.56 3.33
CA TRP A 269 -41.89 -3.18 3.18
C TRP A 269 -42.10 -4.33 4.15
N SER A 270 -41.12 -5.22 4.27
CA SER A 270 -41.17 -6.37 5.19
C SER A 270 -41.25 -5.95 6.66
N ALA A 271 -40.71 -4.76 7.00
CA ALA A 271 -40.77 -4.17 8.33
C ALA A 271 -42.06 -3.33 8.57
N GLY A 272 -42.90 -3.12 7.55
CA GLY A 272 -44.12 -2.31 7.65
C GLY A 272 -43.91 -0.79 7.70
N ALA A 273 -42.66 -0.32 7.52
CA ALA A 273 -42.25 1.08 7.64
C ALA A 273 -42.47 1.89 6.34
N ILE A 274 -43.65 1.73 5.73
CA ILE A 274 -43.95 2.25 4.38
C ILE A 274 -43.89 3.79 4.27
N GLU A 275 -44.03 4.50 5.39
CA GLU A 275 -43.88 5.95 5.43
C GLU A 275 -42.48 6.42 5.00
N LEU A 276 -41.45 5.58 5.20
CA LEU A 276 -40.06 5.91 4.85
C LEU A 276 -39.85 6.24 3.37
N PHE A 277 -40.67 5.68 2.46
CA PHE A 277 -40.60 6.00 1.03
C PHE A 277 -40.94 7.48 0.75
N GLN A 278 -41.91 8.05 1.47
CA GLN A 278 -42.29 9.45 1.31
C GLN A 278 -41.26 10.42 1.90
N TYR A 279 -40.50 9.97 2.91
CA TYR A 279 -39.35 10.71 3.43
C TYR A 279 -38.18 10.64 2.44
N ALA A 280 -37.89 9.45 1.89
CA ALA A 280 -36.82 9.24 0.91
C ALA A 280 -36.98 10.12 -0.35
N ASP A 281 -38.21 10.26 -0.86
CA ASP A 281 -38.53 11.12 -2.02
C ASP A 281 -38.22 12.61 -1.81
N ARG A 282 -38.06 13.05 -0.55
CA ARG A 282 -37.74 14.46 -0.21
C ARG A 282 -36.25 14.69 0.02
N LEU A 283 -35.46 13.62 0.14
CA LEU A 283 -34.03 13.69 0.41
C LEU A 283 -33.23 13.95 -0.88
N PRO A 284 -32.07 14.61 -0.78
CA PRO A 284 -31.19 14.82 -1.93
C PRO A 284 -30.59 13.50 -2.42
N GLY A 285 -30.63 13.29 -3.73
CA GLY A 285 -30.06 12.13 -4.41
C GLY A 285 -30.70 11.90 -5.78
N GLU A 286 -30.01 11.17 -6.65
CA GLU A 286 -30.64 10.67 -7.87
C GLU A 286 -31.68 9.59 -7.52
N PRO A 287 -32.77 9.46 -8.30
CA PRO A 287 -33.74 8.39 -8.13
C PRO A 287 -33.06 7.03 -8.06
N PHE A 288 -33.58 6.14 -7.21
CA PHE A 288 -33.06 4.78 -7.02
C PHE A 288 -31.63 4.66 -6.48
N THR A 289 -31.01 5.75 -6.02
CA THR A 289 -29.77 5.65 -5.27
C THR A 289 -30.01 4.95 -3.92
N PRO A 290 -29.16 4.00 -3.52
CA PRO A 290 -29.39 3.23 -2.31
C PRO A 290 -29.15 4.01 -1.02
N GLY A 291 -28.33 5.08 -1.07
CA GLY A 291 -27.88 5.85 0.10
C GLY A 291 -29.01 6.41 0.97
N PRO A 292 -29.89 7.29 0.44
CA PRO A 292 -30.96 7.91 1.23
C PRO A 292 -31.91 6.88 1.84
N LEU A 293 -32.35 5.90 1.05
CA LEU A 293 -33.29 4.87 1.49
C LEU A 293 -32.66 3.93 2.53
N SER A 294 -31.40 3.55 2.34
CA SER A 294 -30.66 2.71 3.31
C SER A 294 -30.39 3.46 4.61
N ALA A 295 -30.10 4.77 4.55
CA ALA A 295 -29.92 5.59 5.74
C ALA A 295 -31.21 5.64 6.56
N LEU A 296 -32.36 5.97 5.95
CA LEU A 296 -33.65 5.99 6.62
C LEU A 296 -34.03 4.63 7.22
N ALA A 297 -33.81 3.53 6.48
CA ALA A 297 -34.05 2.19 6.98
C ALA A 297 -33.21 1.88 8.24
N LEU A 298 -31.91 2.20 8.22
CA LEU A 298 -31.01 1.98 9.35
C LEU A 298 -31.33 2.91 10.54
N CYS A 299 -31.75 4.16 10.29
CA CYS A 299 -32.26 5.07 11.32
C CYS A 299 -33.49 4.47 12.03
N ALA A 300 -34.36 3.81 11.28
CA ALA A 300 -35.54 3.11 11.80
C ALA A 300 -35.24 1.74 12.44
N GLY A 301 -33.96 1.36 12.57
CA GLY A 301 -33.53 0.08 13.14
C GLY A 301 -33.76 -1.14 12.25
N ILE A 302 -33.96 -0.93 10.94
CA ILE A 302 -34.12 -2.00 9.95
C ILE A 302 -32.72 -2.44 9.50
N ASP A 303 -32.36 -3.69 9.81
CA ASP A 303 -31.05 -4.23 9.47
C ASP A 303 -30.92 -4.48 7.95
N LEU A 304 -29.75 -4.13 7.40
CA LEU A 304 -29.43 -4.22 5.98
C LEU A 304 -28.03 -4.83 5.74
N PRO A 305 -27.82 -5.53 4.61
CA PRO A 305 -26.52 -6.08 4.26
C PRO A 305 -25.43 -5.01 4.06
N SER A 306 -24.16 -5.41 4.18
CA SER A 306 -22.96 -4.54 4.14
C SER A 306 -22.92 -3.47 3.02
N PRO A 307 -23.29 -3.77 1.74
CA PRO A 307 -23.28 -2.73 0.69
C PRO A 307 -24.20 -1.53 0.99
N HIS A 308 -25.32 -1.78 1.66
CA HIS A 308 -26.31 -0.77 2.03
C HIS A 308 -25.84 0.06 3.21
N ARG A 309 -25.22 -0.59 4.19
CA ARG A 309 -24.57 0.07 5.34
C ARG A 309 -23.46 1.01 4.86
N THR A 310 -22.69 0.58 3.87
CA THR A 310 -21.66 1.40 3.20
C THR A 310 -22.28 2.59 2.48
N ALA A 311 -23.35 2.37 1.70
CA ALA A 311 -24.04 3.43 0.97
C ALA A 311 -24.70 4.46 1.91
N ALA A 312 -25.33 3.99 2.99
CA ALA A 312 -25.94 4.84 4.01
C ALA A 312 -24.89 5.70 4.73
N ALA A 313 -23.77 5.10 5.15
CA ALA A 313 -22.69 5.82 5.82
C ALA A 313 -22.11 6.93 4.92
N ARG A 314 -21.83 6.62 3.64
CA ARG A 314 -21.34 7.63 2.67
C ARG A 314 -22.34 8.75 2.43
N TRP A 315 -23.61 8.41 2.22
CA TRP A 315 -24.64 9.43 2.00
C TRP A 315 -24.81 10.34 3.23
N ALA A 316 -24.78 9.79 4.44
CA ALA A 316 -24.84 10.56 5.68
C ALA A 316 -23.59 11.46 5.89
N CYS A 317 -22.41 11.04 5.43
CA CYS A 317 -21.21 11.89 5.41
C CYS A 317 -21.37 13.12 4.51
N GLU A 318 -21.99 12.93 3.36
CA GLU A 318 -22.21 13.97 2.34
C GLU A 318 -23.33 14.93 2.73
N HIS A 319 -24.38 14.43 3.40
CA HIS A 319 -25.62 15.15 3.70
C HIS A 319 -25.98 15.16 5.20
N PRO A 320 -25.06 15.56 6.12
CA PRO A 320 -25.31 15.44 7.55
C PRO A 320 -26.47 16.33 8.06
N SER A 321 -26.81 17.41 7.34
CA SER A 321 -27.91 18.31 7.70
C SER A 321 -29.30 17.76 7.40
N GLU A 322 -29.40 16.70 6.60
CA GLU A 322 -30.67 16.10 6.20
C GLU A 322 -31.20 15.11 7.24
N LEU A 323 -30.34 14.66 8.17
CA LEU A 323 -30.72 13.81 9.29
C LEU A 323 -30.83 14.66 10.54
N SER A 324 -31.95 14.51 11.28
CA SER A 324 -32.05 15.03 12.63
C SER A 324 -31.03 14.35 13.56
N GLN A 325 -30.72 14.97 14.69
CA GLN A 325 -29.80 14.40 15.68
C GLN A 325 -30.26 13.00 16.14
N GLU A 326 -31.56 12.79 16.31
CA GLU A 326 -32.14 11.50 16.71
C GLU A 326 -31.96 10.42 15.64
N GLU A 327 -32.18 10.76 14.37
CA GLU A 327 -31.96 9.86 13.24
C GLU A 327 -30.48 9.52 13.08
N LEU A 328 -29.58 10.51 13.23
CA LEU A 328 -28.14 10.29 13.15
C LEU A 328 -27.64 9.37 14.28
N GLU A 329 -28.13 9.56 15.51
CA GLU A 329 -27.82 8.68 16.63
C GLU A 329 -28.34 7.25 16.39
N GLY A 330 -29.58 7.11 15.90
CA GLY A 330 -30.16 5.81 15.51
C GLY A 330 -29.36 5.11 14.41
N LEU A 331 -28.96 5.85 13.38
CA LEU A 331 -28.10 5.34 12.29
C LEU A 331 -26.78 4.80 12.84
N VAL A 332 -26.08 5.58 13.67
CA VAL A 332 -24.79 5.19 14.25
C VAL A 332 -24.94 3.96 15.15
N GLN A 333 -26.02 3.88 15.92
CA GLN A 333 -26.29 2.72 16.76
C GLN A 333 -26.49 1.44 15.93
N THR A 334 -27.30 1.49 14.88
CA THR A 334 -27.49 0.35 13.95
C THR A 334 -26.20 0.03 13.19
N LEU A 335 -25.38 1.03 12.85
CA LEU A 335 -24.08 0.85 12.20
C LEU A 335 -23.00 0.29 13.15
N ALA A 336 -23.16 0.43 14.48
CA ALA A 336 -22.24 -0.14 15.45
C ALA A 336 -22.38 -1.66 15.59
N GLU A 337 -23.57 -2.21 15.33
CA GLU A 337 -23.81 -3.66 15.39
C GLU A 337 -23.14 -4.39 14.21
N PRO A 338 -22.79 -5.69 14.31
CA PRO A 338 -22.35 -6.43 13.14
C PRO A 338 -23.55 -6.66 12.20
N GLY A 339 -23.38 -6.33 10.92
CA GLY A 339 -24.49 -6.40 9.96
C GLY A 339 -24.92 -7.85 9.71
N TYR A 340 -26.20 -8.05 9.42
CA TYR A 340 -26.73 -9.36 9.08
C TYR A 340 -26.10 -9.90 7.79
N THR A 341 -25.40 -11.02 7.91
CA THR A 341 -25.17 -11.93 6.79
C THR A 341 -26.35 -12.90 6.76
N PRO A 342 -27.10 -13.00 5.65
CA PRO A 342 -28.07 -14.07 5.52
C PRO A 342 -27.31 -15.38 5.62
N ALA A 343 -27.47 -16.08 6.74
CA ALA A 343 -27.10 -17.48 6.80
C ALA A 343 -27.83 -18.15 5.64
N GLU A 344 -27.12 -18.87 4.77
CA GLU A 344 -27.72 -19.76 3.78
C GLU A 344 -28.79 -20.59 4.49
N THR A 345 -30.05 -20.19 4.33
CA THR A 345 -31.16 -20.92 4.91
C THR A 345 -31.28 -22.22 4.12
N ARG A 346 -30.62 -23.27 4.61
CA ARG A 346 -30.98 -24.65 4.31
C ARG A 346 -32.39 -24.85 4.86
N HIS A 347 -33.40 -24.44 4.11
CA HIS A 347 -34.79 -24.70 4.41
C HIS A 347 -35.07 -26.19 4.12
N THR A 348 -35.05 -27.01 5.16
CA THR A 348 -35.88 -28.21 5.17
C THR A 348 -37.35 -27.77 5.16
N PRO A 349 -38.18 -28.24 4.22
CA PRO A 349 -39.59 -27.88 4.18
C PRO A 349 -40.29 -28.40 5.43
N VAL A 350 -40.88 -27.51 6.22
CA VAL A 350 -41.95 -27.85 7.15
C VAL A 350 -43.25 -27.61 6.37
N GLU A 351 -43.96 -28.67 6.02
CA GLU A 351 -45.32 -28.57 5.47
C GLU A 351 -46.29 -28.07 6.53
N PRO A 352 -47.19 -27.12 6.20
CA PRO A 352 -48.45 -26.98 6.90
C PRO A 352 -49.59 -27.14 5.89
N TRP A 353 -50.10 -28.36 5.74
CA TRP A 353 -51.41 -28.60 5.14
C TRP A 353 -52.40 -28.94 6.25
N HIS A 354 -53.35 -28.04 6.50
CA HIS A 354 -54.66 -28.44 7.02
C HIS A 354 -55.74 -27.62 6.33
N THR A 355 -56.47 -28.28 5.44
CA THR A 355 -57.77 -27.82 4.94
C THR A 355 -58.82 -27.88 6.06
N PRO A 356 -59.74 -26.91 6.14
CA PRO A 356 -60.81 -26.93 7.13
C PRO A 356 -61.86 -27.99 6.74
N THR A 357 -62.22 -28.85 7.70
CA THR A 357 -63.41 -29.72 7.59
C THR A 357 -64.40 -29.30 8.67
N GLU A 358 -65.61 -28.95 8.25
CA GLU A 358 -66.74 -28.55 9.11
C GLU A 358 -67.42 -29.77 9.80
N PRO A 359 -68.34 -29.56 10.77
CA PRO A 359 -68.29 -30.23 12.07
C PRO A 359 -69.21 -31.44 12.21
N GLY A 360 -68.86 -32.37 13.10
CA GLY A 360 -69.77 -33.45 13.48
C GLY A 360 -69.25 -34.45 14.52
N GLN A 361 -69.64 -34.21 15.77
CA GLN A 361 -69.96 -35.18 16.83
C GLN A 361 -68.86 -35.87 17.67
N THR A 362 -69.02 -35.61 18.96
CA THR A 362 -68.52 -36.25 20.19
C THR A 362 -68.55 -37.78 20.19
N SER A 363 -67.52 -38.44 20.77
CA SER A 363 -67.56 -38.94 22.16
C SER A 363 -66.34 -39.84 22.53
N ALA A 364 -65.75 -39.53 23.69
CA ALA A 364 -65.11 -40.35 24.72
C ALA A 364 -64.32 -41.67 24.41
N GLY A 365 -63.06 -41.68 24.86
CA GLY A 365 -62.58 -42.69 25.84
C GLY A 365 -61.71 -43.87 25.33
N PRO A 366 -60.84 -44.46 26.18
CA PRO A 366 -59.42 -44.60 25.83
C PRO A 366 -58.82 -46.02 25.93
N ARG A 367 -57.58 -46.11 25.42
CA ARG A 367 -56.47 -47.04 25.76
C ARG A 367 -56.68 -48.55 25.53
N ARG A 368 -55.72 -49.15 24.80
CA ARG A 368 -54.86 -50.26 25.25
C ARG A 368 -53.83 -50.66 24.17
N THR A 369 -52.55 -50.59 24.52
CA THR A 369 -51.46 -51.47 24.02
C THR A 369 -51.55 -52.81 24.78
N PRO A 370 -51.06 -53.96 24.25
CA PRO A 370 -49.65 -54.33 24.44
C PRO A 370 -48.97 -55.21 23.33
N THR A 371 -47.67 -54.96 23.15
CA THR A 371 -46.51 -55.89 23.09
C THR A 371 -46.63 -57.32 22.52
N ASP A 372 -45.76 -57.68 21.55
CA ASP A 372 -44.53 -58.52 21.72
C ASP A 372 -44.09 -59.23 20.41
N PRO A 373 -42.79 -59.32 20.03
CA PRO A 373 -42.32 -60.02 18.81
C PRO A 373 -41.61 -61.36 19.09
N ARG A 374 -41.72 -62.33 18.16
CA ARG A 374 -40.97 -63.61 18.15
C ARG A 374 -40.01 -63.75 16.95
N ARG A 375 -38.70 -63.69 17.27
CA ARG A 375 -37.52 -64.49 16.87
C ARG A 375 -37.45 -65.37 15.59
N THR A 376 -36.41 -65.06 14.75
CA THR A 376 -35.33 -65.90 14.10
C THR A 376 -35.67 -67.08 13.14
N PRO A 377 -34.71 -67.73 12.40
CA PRO A 377 -33.27 -67.51 12.08
C PRO A 377 -32.99 -67.58 10.53
N THR A 378 -31.79 -67.44 9.92
CA THR A 378 -30.62 -68.37 9.89
C THR A 378 -29.53 -67.85 8.91
N ASP A 379 -28.25 -68.03 9.29
CA ASP A 379 -26.94 -67.83 8.60
C ASP A 379 -26.64 -68.99 7.58
N PRO A 380 -25.55 -69.09 6.72
CA PRO A 380 -24.14 -68.75 7.04
C PRO A 380 -23.09 -68.37 5.94
N ARG A 381 -21.96 -67.85 6.47
CA ARG A 381 -20.52 -68.11 6.13
C ARG A 381 -19.79 -67.26 5.05
N HIS A 382 -18.86 -66.39 5.48
CA HIS A 382 -17.39 -66.65 5.52
C HIS A 382 -16.55 -65.41 5.98
N THR A 383 -15.59 -65.65 6.88
CA THR A 383 -14.40 -64.83 7.26
C THR A 383 -13.19 -65.80 7.25
N PRO A 384 -11.88 -65.43 7.38
CA PRO A 384 -11.28 -64.36 8.22
C PRO A 384 -10.08 -63.61 7.58
N THR A 385 -9.50 -62.57 8.20
CA THR A 385 -8.25 -62.65 9.00
C THR A 385 -7.94 -61.27 9.65
N ASP A 386 -7.65 -61.29 10.96
CA ASP A 386 -7.25 -60.21 11.92
C ASP A 386 -5.70 -60.29 12.17
N PRO A 387 -4.94 -59.45 12.95
CA PRO A 387 -5.30 -58.74 14.19
C PRO A 387 -4.70 -57.33 14.53
N GLN A 388 -5.35 -56.69 15.51
CA GLN A 388 -5.07 -55.52 16.40
C GLN A 388 -3.73 -55.57 17.23
N PRO A 389 -3.34 -54.66 18.21
CA PRO A 389 -4.10 -53.69 19.08
C PRO A 389 -3.40 -52.35 19.53
N GLY A 390 -4.13 -51.34 20.06
CA GLY A 390 -4.16 -50.90 21.50
C GLY A 390 -3.82 -49.39 21.61
N GLU A 391 -4.26 -48.50 22.52
CA GLU A 391 -5.05 -48.52 23.76
C GLU A 391 -5.44 -47.04 24.12
N ALA A 392 -6.42 -46.84 25.02
CA ALA A 392 -7.17 -45.62 25.39
C ALA A 392 -6.36 -44.56 26.22
N PRO A 393 -6.90 -43.42 26.79
CA PRO A 393 -8.29 -43.15 27.24
C PRO A 393 -8.88 -41.71 27.09
N LEU A 394 -10.21 -41.63 27.28
CA LEU A 394 -11.03 -40.43 27.52
C LEU A 394 -10.75 -39.77 28.88
N PRO A 395 -11.25 -38.54 29.12
CA PRO A 395 -12.33 -38.46 30.11
C PRO A 395 -13.48 -37.48 29.82
N ALA A 396 -14.61 -37.83 30.44
CA ALA A 396 -15.66 -37.01 31.04
C ALA A 396 -16.57 -36.12 30.16
N ALA A 397 -17.84 -36.54 30.12
CA ALA A 397 -18.99 -35.72 29.77
C ALA A 397 -19.29 -34.72 30.90
N GLU A 398 -19.30 -33.43 30.58
CA GLU A 398 -19.97 -32.41 31.37
C GLU A 398 -21.21 -31.92 30.60
N THR A 399 -22.34 -32.02 31.30
CA THR A 399 -23.63 -31.46 30.95
C THR A 399 -23.56 -29.93 30.95
N GLY A 400 -23.59 -29.33 29.76
CA GLY A 400 -23.65 -27.88 29.58
C GLY A 400 -24.70 -27.52 28.52
N THR A 401 -25.70 -26.76 28.95
CA THR A 401 -26.71 -26.05 28.15
C THR A 401 -26.16 -25.53 26.82
N LYS A 402 -26.75 -25.99 25.70
CA LYS A 402 -26.51 -25.43 24.36
C LYS A 402 -27.11 -24.02 24.26
N THR A 403 -26.35 -23.02 24.69
CA THR A 403 -26.48 -21.66 24.17
C THR A 403 -25.78 -21.68 22.81
N GLY A 404 -26.53 -21.48 21.72
CA GLY A 404 -26.00 -21.51 20.37
C GLY A 404 -24.85 -20.51 20.20
N ALA A 405 -23.63 -21.02 20.08
CA ALA A 405 -22.49 -20.22 19.67
C ALA A 405 -22.74 -19.73 18.24
N ARG A 406 -23.02 -18.43 18.12
CA ARG A 406 -22.88 -17.68 16.86
C ARG A 406 -21.44 -17.90 16.37
N THR A 407 -21.30 -18.50 15.20
CA THR A 407 -20.03 -18.62 14.50
C THR A 407 -19.50 -17.22 14.17
N GLU A 408 -18.52 -16.76 14.95
CA GLU A 408 -17.73 -15.56 14.72
C GLU A 408 -16.77 -15.77 13.54
N THR A 409 -17.30 -15.74 12.32
CA THR A 409 -16.47 -15.56 11.11
C THR A 409 -17.20 -14.60 10.18
N GLY A 410 -17.30 -13.35 10.59
CA GLY A 410 -17.84 -12.25 9.80
C GLY A 410 -16.87 -11.07 9.84
N THR A 411 -15.71 -11.21 9.21
CA THR A 411 -14.84 -10.04 8.98
C THR A 411 -15.65 -9.04 8.15
N THR A 412 -15.90 -7.86 8.72
CA THR A 412 -16.62 -6.80 8.00
C THR A 412 -15.87 -6.46 6.71
N PRO A 413 -16.54 -6.31 5.56
CA PRO A 413 -15.88 -5.92 4.33
C PRO A 413 -15.07 -4.61 4.50
N PRO A 414 -13.87 -4.50 3.89
CA PRO A 414 -13.02 -3.32 4.03
C PRO A 414 -13.70 -2.01 3.61
N ALA A 415 -14.51 -2.06 2.54
CA ALA A 415 -15.27 -0.92 2.04
C ALA A 415 -16.27 -0.35 3.07
N GLU A 416 -16.93 -1.22 3.85
CA GLU A 416 -17.84 -0.78 4.91
C GLU A 416 -17.03 -0.15 6.05
N THR A 417 -15.93 -0.78 6.47
CA THR A 417 -15.07 -0.27 7.54
C THR A 417 -14.53 1.13 7.22
N ALA A 418 -14.10 1.35 5.97
CA ALA A 418 -13.63 2.66 5.51
C ALA A 418 -14.74 3.73 5.56
N ALA A 419 -15.95 3.40 5.08
CA ALA A 419 -17.10 4.31 5.13
C ALA A 419 -17.52 4.64 6.57
N LEU A 420 -17.45 3.67 7.49
CA LEU A 420 -17.72 3.88 8.91
C LEU A 420 -16.67 4.78 9.58
N ALA A 421 -15.39 4.62 9.23
CA ALA A 421 -14.32 5.47 9.74
C ALA A 421 -14.49 6.93 9.26
N GLU A 422 -14.88 7.12 8.00
CA GLU A 422 -15.17 8.44 7.43
C GLU A 422 -16.38 9.10 8.11
N LEU A 423 -17.47 8.33 8.30
CA LEU A 423 -18.65 8.79 9.03
C LEU A 423 -18.28 9.20 10.45
N PHE A 424 -17.56 8.34 11.18
CA PHE A 424 -17.15 8.64 12.53
C PHE A 424 -16.27 9.90 12.60
N ALA A 425 -15.32 10.06 11.67
CA ALA A 425 -14.48 11.25 11.61
C ALA A 425 -15.29 12.53 11.37
N ARG A 426 -16.39 12.45 10.62
CA ARG A 426 -17.24 13.60 10.29
C ARG A 426 -18.21 13.96 11.41
N VAL A 427 -18.90 12.98 12.00
CA VAL A 427 -20.01 13.22 12.94
C VAL A 427 -19.70 12.83 14.38
N GLY A 428 -18.65 12.04 14.64
CA GLY A 428 -18.36 11.44 15.94
C GLY A 428 -18.20 12.46 17.07
N GLY A 429 -17.66 13.65 16.78
CA GLY A 429 -17.52 14.73 17.77
C GLY A 429 -18.84 15.41 18.18
N ALA A 430 -19.92 15.22 17.40
CA ALA A 430 -21.25 15.76 17.69
C ALA A 430 -22.17 14.75 18.40
N LEU A 431 -21.72 13.49 18.53
CA LEU A 431 -22.48 12.42 19.17
C LEU A 431 -22.22 12.37 20.67
N ARG A 432 -23.21 11.88 21.42
CA ARG A 432 -23.03 11.54 22.84
C ARG A 432 -22.03 10.39 22.98
N PRO A 433 -21.14 10.39 23.99
CA PRO A 433 -20.13 9.33 24.16
C PRO A 433 -20.73 7.92 24.21
N GLU A 434 -21.93 7.77 24.76
CA GLU A 434 -22.62 6.47 24.87
C GLU A 434 -23.04 5.91 23.51
N ILE A 435 -23.36 6.77 22.55
CA ILE A 435 -23.75 6.41 21.18
C ILE A 435 -22.51 6.22 20.29
N ALA A 436 -21.48 7.05 20.50
CA ALA A 436 -20.23 6.97 19.74
C ALA A 436 -19.38 5.74 20.11
N ALA A 437 -19.35 5.36 21.39
CA ALA A 437 -18.44 4.33 21.90
C ALA A 437 -18.59 2.95 21.24
N PRO A 438 -19.80 2.42 20.96
CA PRO A 438 -19.95 1.15 20.24
C PRO A 438 -19.35 1.16 18.83
N LEU A 439 -19.57 2.23 18.05
CA LEU A 439 -19.01 2.35 16.71
C LEU A 439 -17.48 2.55 16.77
N ALA A 440 -17.01 3.37 17.70
CA ALA A 440 -15.57 3.54 17.94
C ALA A 440 -14.91 2.20 18.32
N ALA A 441 -15.53 1.42 19.21
CA ALA A 441 -15.05 0.09 19.58
C ALA A 441 -14.91 -0.84 18.36
N ARG A 442 -15.90 -0.82 17.46
CA ARG A 442 -15.85 -1.57 16.20
C ARG A 442 -14.68 -1.14 15.31
N LEU A 443 -14.41 0.17 15.20
CA LEU A 443 -13.29 0.70 14.43
C LEU A 443 -11.93 0.36 15.07
N PHE A 444 -11.83 0.34 16.41
CA PHE A 444 -10.63 -0.13 17.11
C PHE A 444 -10.38 -1.62 16.86
N THR A 445 -11.40 -2.47 16.95
CA THR A 445 -11.29 -3.90 16.62
C THR A 445 -10.87 -4.10 15.16
N ALA A 446 -11.46 -3.34 14.22
CA ALA A 446 -11.07 -3.39 12.82
C ALA A 446 -9.62 -2.92 12.61
N ALA A 447 -9.16 -1.89 13.32
CA ALA A 447 -7.77 -1.44 13.26
C ALA A 447 -6.78 -2.52 13.73
N VAL A 448 -7.16 -3.43 14.64
CA VAL A 448 -6.31 -4.55 15.07
C VAL A 448 -6.38 -5.75 14.13
N ARG A 449 -7.57 -6.09 13.63
CA ARG A 449 -7.81 -7.34 12.89
C ARG A 449 -7.79 -7.22 11.37
N SER A 450 -7.93 -6.00 10.82
CA SER A 450 -7.86 -5.76 9.39
C SER A 450 -6.43 -5.81 8.88
N ALA A 451 -6.25 -6.39 7.68
CA ALA A 451 -5.01 -6.28 6.92
C ALA A 451 -4.82 -4.88 6.31
N GLU A 452 -5.92 -4.19 6.00
CA GLU A 452 -5.90 -2.81 5.50
C GLU A 452 -5.80 -1.80 6.65
N PRO A 453 -5.03 -0.70 6.48
CA PRO A 453 -4.84 0.30 7.51
C PRO A 453 -6.14 1.09 7.76
N VAL A 454 -6.76 0.83 8.92
CA VAL A 454 -7.89 1.61 9.43
C VAL A 454 -7.38 2.64 10.42
N ARG A 455 -7.74 3.92 10.24
CA ARG A 455 -7.44 4.96 11.22
C ARG A 455 -8.46 4.88 12.37
N PRO A 456 -8.07 4.47 13.58
CA PRO A 456 -9.00 4.42 14.70
C PRO A 456 -9.37 5.86 15.15
N PRO A 457 -10.53 6.03 15.80
CA PRO A 457 -10.87 7.28 16.49
C PRO A 457 -9.92 7.60 17.65
N ASP A 458 -9.98 8.84 18.14
CA ASP A 458 -9.28 9.23 19.37
C ASP A 458 -9.87 8.53 20.60
N ARG A 459 -9.06 8.34 21.65
CA ARG A 459 -9.49 7.71 22.91
C ARG A 459 -10.70 8.41 23.56
N GLY A 460 -10.89 9.70 23.32
CA GLY A 460 -12.06 10.44 23.81
C GLY A 460 -13.41 9.92 23.28
N ALA A 461 -13.40 9.16 22.18
CA ALA A 461 -14.58 8.51 21.62
C ALA A 461 -15.05 7.26 22.40
N LEU A 462 -14.21 6.70 23.27
CA LEU A 462 -14.52 5.54 24.07
C LEU A 462 -14.87 5.95 25.50
N THR A 463 -15.86 5.29 26.10
CA THR A 463 -16.03 5.31 27.55
C THR A 463 -14.94 4.48 28.21
N ASP A 464 -14.61 4.79 29.47
CA ASP A 464 -13.56 4.06 30.21
C ASP A 464 -13.87 2.56 30.36
N GLU A 465 -15.15 2.21 30.46
CA GLU A 465 -15.59 0.81 30.52
C GLU A 465 -15.32 0.07 29.21
N VAL A 466 -15.71 0.66 28.08
CA VAL A 466 -15.50 0.05 26.76
C VAL A 466 -14.01 -0.05 26.43
N ALA A 467 -13.21 0.97 26.77
CA ALA A 467 -11.77 0.95 26.58
C ALA A 467 -11.10 -0.18 27.38
N ARG A 468 -11.48 -0.37 28.66
CA ARG A 468 -10.95 -1.48 29.49
C ARG A 468 -11.31 -2.85 28.95
N ARG A 469 -12.55 -3.03 28.48
CA ARG A 469 -12.98 -4.28 27.85
C ARG A 469 -12.16 -4.58 26.59
N LEU A 470 -12.03 -3.61 25.69
CA LEU A 470 -11.24 -3.76 24.46
C LEU A 470 -9.75 -4.02 24.74
N ALA A 471 -9.19 -3.36 25.75
CA ALA A 471 -7.80 -3.61 26.17
C ALA A 471 -7.60 -5.06 26.63
N ALA A 472 -8.56 -5.63 27.37
CA ALA A 472 -8.51 -7.02 27.80
C ALA A 472 -8.69 -8.01 26.62
N GLU A 473 -9.59 -7.71 25.69
CA GLU A 473 -9.89 -8.57 24.53
C GLU A 473 -8.77 -8.52 23.46
N LEU A 474 -8.33 -7.33 23.07
CA LEU A 474 -7.39 -7.10 21.97
C LEU A 474 -5.92 -7.04 22.43
N GLY A 475 -5.66 -6.90 23.73
CA GLY A 475 -4.31 -6.78 24.30
C GLY A 475 -3.33 -7.86 23.82
N PRO A 476 -3.69 -9.15 23.83
CA PRO A 476 -2.81 -10.21 23.32
C PRO A 476 -2.51 -10.09 21.82
N GLU A 477 -3.52 -9.79 20.99
CA GLU A 477 -3.37 -9.61 19.53
C GLU A 477 -2.48 -8.38 19.22
N LEU A 478 -2.70 -7.28 19.93
CA LEU A 478 -1.90 -6.06 19.83
C LEU A 478 -0.42 -6.33 20.14
N ARG A 479 -0.15 -6.95 21.30
CA ARG A 479 1.22 -7.27 21.72
C ARG A 479 1.89 -8.24 20.76
N ALA A 480 1.18 -9.26 20.27
CA ALA A 480 1.72 -10.20 19.28
C ALA A 480 2.07 -9.51 17.96
N GLY A 481 1.17 -8.66 17.43
CA GLY A 481 1.41 -7.93 16.18
C GLY A 481 2.51 -6.88 16.29
N ILE A 482 2.70 -6.25 17.45
CA ILE A 482 3.84 -5.34 17.71
C ILE A 482 5.15 -6.12 17.85
N ALA A 483 5.12 -7.30 18.48
CA ALA A 483 6.30 -8.13 18.68
C ALA A 483 6.78 -8.80 17.38
N ASP A 484 5.87 -9.08 16.44
CA ASP A 484 6.16 -9.73 15.17
C ASP A 484 7.26 -8.99 14.39
N ALA A 485 8.38 -9.69 14.20
CA ALA A 485 9.55 -9.17 13.50
C ALA A 485 9.38 -9.24 11.96
N ALA A 486 8.45 -10.06 11.46
CA ALA A 486 8.13 -10.16 10.04
C ALA A 486 7.12 -9.10 9.58
N ALA A 487 6.38 -8.51 10.53
CA ALA A 487 5.40 -7.47 10.24
C ALA A 487 6.05 -6.18 9.73
N ASP A 488 5.33 -5.50 8.84
CA ASP A 488 5.69 -4.16 8.39
C ASP A 488 5.82 -3.20 9.58
N THR A 489 6.83 -2.34 9.55
CA THR A 489 7.10 -1.42 10.66
C THR A 489 6.02 -0.34 10.79
N GLY A 490 5.39 0.05 9.67
CA GLY A 490 4.20 0.92 9.68
C GLY A 490 3.04 0.27 10.43
N ARG A 491 2.78 -1.02 10.18
CA ARG A 491 1.77 -1.79 10.91
C ARG A 491 2.04 -1.85 12.41
N ALA A 492 3.28 -2.10 12.82
CA ALA A 492 3.65 -2.14 14.24
C ALA A 492 3.44 -0.78 14.94
N LEU A 493 3.73 0.35 14.26
CA LEU A 493 3.47 1.69 14.78
C LEU A 493 1.96 1.97 14.94
N GLN A 494 1.16 1.57 13.96
CA GLN A 494 -0.30 1.69 14.03
C GLN A 494 -0.86 0.92 15.24
N LEU A 495 -0.43 -0.34 15.43
CA LEU A 495 -0.83 -1.17 16.57
C LEU A 495 -0.37 -0.58 17.90
N LEU A 496 0.84 0.00 17.96
CA LEU A 496 1.33 0.68 19.17
C LEU A 496 0.48 1.91 19.53
N ARG A 497 0.02 2.68 18.53
CA ARG A 497 -0.89 3.80 18.77
C ARG A 497 -2.25 3.33 19.29
N VAL A 498 -2.80 2.25 18.73
CA VAL A 498 -4.03 1.62 19.24
C VAL A 498 -3.84 1.13 20.68
N ALA A 499 -2.72 0.47 20.98
CA ALA A 499 -2.39 0.02 22.33
C ALA A 499 -2.32 1.19 23.32
N GLY A 500 -1.67 2.30 22.94
CA GLY A 500 -1.62 3.53 23.74
C GLY A 500 -2.99 4.14 24.00
N ALA A 501 -3.85 4.20 22.98
CA ALA A 501 -5.23 4.68 23.14
C ALA A 501 -6.03 3.80 24.11
N LEU A 502 -5.91 2.46 24.01
CA LEU A 502 -6.62 1.52 24.88
C LEU A 502 -5.99 1.36 26.27
N GLY A 503 -4.77 1.89 26.50
CA GLY A 503 -4.05 1.73 27.76
C GLY A 503 -3.42 0.36 27.96
N VAL A 504 -3.12 -0.36 26.88
CA VAL A 504 -2.39 -1.65 26.92
C VAL A 504 -0.91 -1.36 27.13
N ASP A 505 -0.31 -1.92 28.18
CA ASP A 505 1.12 -1.78 28.43
C ASP A 505 1.92 -2.57 27.37
N CYS A 506 2.78 -1.85 26.65
CA CYS A 506 3.71 -2.38 25.64
C CYS A 506 5.13 -1.87 25.88
N ALA A 507 5.45 -1.36 27.07
CA ALA A 507 6.76 -0.77 27.37
C ALA A 507 7.93 -1.76 27.17
N ASP A 508 7.68 -3.05 27.40
CA ASP A 508 8.64 -4.14 27.18
C ASP A 508 8.95 -4.41 25.71
N LEU A 509 8.01 -4.08 24.80
CA LEU A 509 8.18 -4.27 23.35
C LEU A 509 8.89 -3.10 22.67
N VAL A 510 8.84 -1.90 23.28
CA VAL A 510 9.40 -0.65 22.73
C VAL A 510 10.88 -0.78 22.32
N PRO A 511 11.79 -1.36 23.13
CA PRO A 511 13.20 -1.48 22.73
C PRO A 511 13.41 -2.30 21.46
N SER A 512 12.69 -3.42 21.32
CA SER A 512 12.79 -4.28 20.13
C SER A 512 12.27 -3.58 18.87
N LEU A 513 11.16 -2.84 19.00
CA LEU A 513 10.59 -2.06 17.90
C LEU A 513 11.52 -0.90 17.51
N ALA A 514 12.11 -0.21 18.48
CA ALA A 514 13.09 0.86 18.25
C ALA A 514 14.31 0.35 17.48
N HIS A 515 14.81 -0.84 17.82
CA HIS A 515 15.93 -1.47 17.11
C HIS A 515 15.58 -1.79 15.64
N ARG A 516 14.39 -2.34 15.38
CA ARG A 516 13.89 -2.60 14.02
C ARG A 516 13.69 -1.32 13.23
N LEU A 517 13.11 -0.29 13.84
CA LEU A 517 12.95 1.05 13.26
C LEU A 517 14.29 1.68 12.89
N ALA A 518 15.27 1.66 13.80
CA ALA A 518 16.62 2.17 13.54
C ALA A 518 17.25 1.44 12.34
N SER A 519 17.15 0.10 12.31
CA SER A 519 17.67 -0.70 11.20
C SER A 519 16.97 -0.39 9.87
N ALA A 520 15.65 -0.26 9.87
CA ALA A 520 14.87 0.09 8.68
C ALA A 520 15.21 1.49 8.16
N LEU A 521 15.32 2.48 9.05
CA LEU A 521 15.69 3.86 8.70
C LEU A 521 17.13 3.96 8.15
N LEU A 522 18.07 3.17 8.69
CA LEU A 522 19.44 3.14 8.20
C LEU A 522 19.55 2.45 6.84
N ALA A 523 18.69 1.47 6.55
CA ALA A 523 18.60 0.84 5.24
C ALA A 523 17.91 1.77 4.20
N ASP A 524 16.83 2.44 4.61
CA ASP A 524 16.08 3.38 3.79
C ASP A 524 15.62 4.61 4.59
N PRO A 525 16.33 5.75 4.45
CA PRO A 525 15.94 7.00 5.11
C PRO A 525 14.55 7.52 4.70
N SER A 526 14.00 7.10 3.56
CA SER A 526 12.67 7.52 3.11
C SER A 526 11.53 6.85 3.88
N ALA A 527 11.84 5.80 4.66
CA ALA A 527 10.89 5.19 5.60
C ALA A 527 10.44 6.15 6.73
N TYR A 528 11.12 7.29 6.89
CA TYR A 528 10.66 8.37 7.76
C TYR A 528 9.42 9.09 7.16
N GLY A 529 8.25 8.51 7.39
CA GLY A 529 6.95 9.06 6.96
C GLY A 529 6.21 9.87 8.05
N SER A 530 5.06 10.43 7.67
CA SER A 530 4.16 11.16 8.58
C SER A 530 3.65 10.30 9.75
N GLU A 531 3.48 9.00 9.52
CA GLU A 531 3.03 8.04 10.53
C GLU A 531 4.06 7.84 11.65
N LEU A 532 5.34 7.65 11.28
CA LEU A 532 6.43 7.57 12.24
C LEU A 532 6.58 8.90 12.98
N HIS A 533 6.56 10.03 12.27
CA HIS A 533 6.67 11.35 12.87
C HIS A 533 5.58 11.60 13.93
N GLY A 534 4.31 11.33 13.59
CA GLY A 534 3.19 11.46 14.53
C GLY A 534 3.34 10.52 15.74
N THR A 535 3.73 9.27 15.51
CA THR A 535 3.89 8.30 16.61
C THR A 535 5.02 8.69 17.57
N LEU A 536 6.12 9.26 17.07
CA LEU A 536 7.23 9.74 17.91
C LEU A 536 6.85 10.99 18.73
N ALA A 537 5.93 11.82 18.24
CA ALA A 537 5.39 12.95 18.99
C ALA A 537 4.48 12.47 20.15
N ASP A 538 3.66 11.44 19.90
CA ASP A 538 2.72 10.90 20.89
C ASP A 538 3.40 9.97 21.93
N ARG A 539 4.56 9.39 21.59
CA ARG A 539 5.25 8.35 22.38
C ARG A 539 6.70 8.73 22.69
N PRO A 540 6.94 9.51 23.77
CA PRO A 540 8.30 9.96 24.12
C PRO A 540 9.23 8.80 24.51
N ASP A 541 8.70 7.70 25.04
CA ASP A 541 9.46 6.49 25.36
C ASP A 541 10.02 5.79 24.11
N LEU A 542 9.21 5.67 23.05
CA LEU A 542 9.67 5.17 21.75
C LEU A 542 10.73 6.11 21.14
N ARG A 543 10.51 7.43 21.21
CA ARG A 543 11.50 8.42 20.76
C ARG A 543 12.83 8.26 21.49
N SER A 544 12.82 8.16 22.82
CA SER A 544 14.05 7.96 23.60
C SER A 544 14.75 6.64 23.26
N ALA A 545 14.00 5.54 23.10
CA ALA A 545 14.56 4.26 22.71
C ALA A 545 15.18 4.29 21.30
N LEU A 546 14.48 4.88 20.32
CA LEU A 546 14.98 5.03 18.95
C LEU A 546 16.26 5.87 18.90
N LEU A 547 16.28 6.99 19.60
CA LEU A 547 17.47 7.86 19.65
C LEU A 547 18.67 7.14 20.28
N ARG A 548 18.45 6.26 21.26
CA ARG A 548 19.51 5.44 21.87
C ARG A 548 20.07 4.41 20.88
N GLU A 549 19.20 3.73 20.14
CA GLU A 549 19.61 2.79 19.08
C GLU A 549 20.39 3.50 17.96
N LEU A 550 19.94 4.69 17.56
CA LEU A 550 20.64 5.51 16.57
C LEU A 550 21.99 6.05 17.08
N ASP A 551 22.13 6.36 18.37
CA ASP A 551 23.41 6.74 18.97
C ASP A 551 24.40 5.57 19.01
N ALA A 552 23.92 4.37 19.34
CA ALA A 552 24.72 3.15 19.26
C ALA A 552 25.16 2.87 17.81
N ALA A 553 24.24 3.01 16.85
CA ALA A 553 24.54 2.90 15.42
C ALA A 553 25.53 3.98 14.95
N ALA A 554 25.45 5.20 15.47
CA ALA A 554 26.38 6.29 15.15
C ALA A 554 27.80 5.98 15.67
N GLY A 555 27.92 5.30 16.81
CA GLY A 555 29.19 4.79 17.31
C GLY A 555 29.81 3.71 16.41
N ALA A 556 29.00 2.92 15.70
CA ALA A 556 29.48 1.87 14.80
C ALA A 556 29.74 2.38 13.36
N ALA A 557 28.74 3.05 12.78
CA ALA A 557 28.67 3.49 11.38
C ALA A 557 28.22 4.96 11.28
N PRO A 558 29.08 5.92 11.69
CA PRO A 558 28.70 7.34 11.78
C PRO A 558 28.28 7.96 10.44
N ALA A 559 28.86 7.52 9.32
CA ALA A 559 28.52 8.03 7.99
C ALA A 559 27.08 7.70 7.58
N SER A 560 26.63 6.47 7.84
CA SER A 560 25.26 6.03 7.53
C SER A 560 24.22 6.83 8.33
N VAL A 561 24.48 7.08 9.60
CA VAL A 561 23.60 7.89 10.46
C VAL A 561 23.58 9.35 10.02
N THR A 562 24.71 9.93 9.61
CA THR A 562 24.75 11.30 9.06
C THR A 562 23.85 11.43 7.83
N VAL A 563 23.92 10.49 6.89
CA VAL A 563 23.05 10.47 5.68
C VAL A 563 21.57 10.35 6.06
N LEU A 564 21.23 9.54 7.06
CA LEU A 564 19.87 9.47 7.60
C LEU A 564 19.41 10.84 8.13
N LEU A 565 20.23 11.51 8.95
CA LEU A 565 19.89 12.80 9.57
C LEU A 565 19.80 13.96 8.56
N GLU A 566 20.47 13.87 7.41
CA GLU A 566 20.32 14.84 6.31
C GLU A 566 18.94 14.74 5.64
N ARG A 567 18.31 13.55 5.68
CA ARG A 567 17.06 13.24 4.96
C ARG A 567 15.85 13.17 5.87
N ALA A 568 16.04 12.86 7.15
CA ALA A 568 14.98 12.71 8.14
C ALA A 568 15.04 13.87 9.16
N PRO A 569 13.95 14.65 9.34
CA PRO A 569 13.88 15.70 10.34
C PRO A 569 13.65 15.12 11.75
N LEU A 570 14.63 14.37 12.25
CA LEU A 570 14.63 13.82 13.61
C LEU A 570 15.05 14.92 14.61
N GLU A 571 14.19 15.18 15.59
CA GLU A 571 14.54 16.07 16.69
C GLU A 571 15.51 15.39 17.66
N LEU A 572 16.75 15.87 17.67
CA LEU A 572 17.84 15.31 18.49
C LEU A 572 17.83 15.80 19.94
N GLU A 573 16.85 16.61 20.33
CA GLU A 573 16.69 17.05 21.71
C GLU A 573 16.28 15.86 22.58
N SER A 574 17.14 15.54 23.53
CA SER A 574 16.95 14.48 24.51
C SER A 574 17.64 14.87 25.82
N PRO A 575 17.03 14.60 26.99
CA PRO A 575 17.69 14.76 28.28
C PRO A 575 18.84 13.77 28.48
N GLU A 576 18.85 12.65 27.72
CA GLU A 576 19.92 11.66 27.73
C GLU A 576 21.14 12.15 26.93
N ALA A 577 22.35 11.80 27.40
CA ALA A 577 23.58 12.12 26.70
C ALA A 577 23.77 11.18 25.49
N LEU A 578 23.47 11.68 24.29
CA LEU A 578 23.60 10.97 23.01
C LEU A 578 24.74 11.58 22.16
N PRO A 579 26.00 11.37 22.56
CA PRO A 579 27.12 12.13 22.04
C PRO A 579 27.43 11.80 20.57
N TYR A 580 27.32 10.53 20.14
CA TYR A 580 27.66 10.13 18.78
C TYR A 580 26.60 10.62 17.79
N LEU A 581 25.33 10.55 18.16
CA LEU A 581 24.22 11.04 17.35
C LEU A 581 24.27 12.57 17.18
N ARG A 582 24.61 13.31 18.25
CA ARG A 582 24.79 14.77 18.18
C ARG A 582 25.97 15.17 17.28
N MET A 583 27.07 14.41 17.31
CA MET A 583 28.21 14.58 16.40
C MET A 583 27.79 14.39 14.93
N CYS A 584 27.07 13.30 14.61
CA CYS A 584 26.52 13.08 13.27
C CYS A 584 25.56 14.21 12.85
N GLY A 585 24.65 14.62 13.74
CA GLY A 585 23.70 15.70 13.48
C GLY A 585 24.35 17.08 13.29
N ARG A 586 25.56 17.31 13.84
CA ARG A 586 26.34 18.53 13.59
C ARG A 586 26.87 18.57 12.15
N ILE A 587 27.32 17.44 11.62
CA ILE A 587 27.79 17.30 10.24
C ILE A 587 26.61 17.39 9.26
N ALA A 588 25.52 16.67 9.53
CA ALA A 588 24.32 16.66 8.69
C ALA A 588 23.70 18.06 8.48
N ARG A 589 23.77 18.93 9.50
CA ARG A 589 23.27 20.33 9.42
C ARG A 589 24.27 21.30 8.77
N SER A 590 25.47 20.86 8.42
CA SER A 590 26.48 21.67 7.71
C SER A 590 27.25 20.79 6.72
N PRO A 591 26.59 20.20 5.71
CA PRO A 591 27.21 19.25 4.78
C PRO A 591 28.33 19.89 3.95
N SER A 592 28.26 21.20 3.78
CA SER A 592 29.29 22.05 3.21
C SER A 592 29.83 22.95 4.32
N GLY A 593 31.03 22.67 4.83
CA GLY A 593 31.78 23.68 5.57
C GLY A 593 31.80 24.95 4.72
N GLY A 594 31.30 26.06 5.26
CA GLY A 594 31.36 27.37 4.64
C GLY A 594 32.81 27.70 4.30
N GLY A 595 33.18 27.45 3.05
CA GLY A 595 34.44 27.88 2.48
C GLY A 595 34.14 29.08 1.62
N ASP A 596 34.62 30.24 2.05
CA ASP A 596 34.56 31.51 1.33
C ASP A 596 35.36 31.41 0.03
N GLY A 597 34.83 30.74 -1.00
CA GLY A 597 35.31 30.75 -2.39
C GLY A 597 36.79 30.44 -2.65
N THR A 598 37.55 30.00 -1.65
CA THR A 598 39.03 29.96 -1.67
C THR A 598 39.57 28.63 -1.13
N GLY A 599 38.97 27.52 -1.56
CA GLY A 599 39.70 26.29 -1.90
C GLY A 599 40.42 25.46 -0.81
N THR A 600 40.28 25.72 0.51
CA THR A 600 40.80 24.81 1.55
C THR A 600 39.79 24.66 2.70
N ARG A 601 39.27 23.45 2.92
CA ARG A 601 38.31 23.15 4.01
C ARG A 601 39.05 23.12 5.35
N ASP A 602 38.64 23.94 6.32
CA ASP A 602 39.18 23.90 7.70
C ASP A 602 38.68 22.67 8.45
N ARG A 603 39.28 21.51 8.18
CA ARG A 603 38.94 20.23 8.81
C ARG A 603 39.25 20.21 10.30
N THR A 604 40.26 20.95 10.72
CA THR A 604 40.66 21.06 12.13
C THR A 604 39.63 21.83 12.95
N GLY A 605 39.11 22.94 12.41
CA GLY A 605 37.96 23.65 12.98
C GLY A 605 36.69 22.79 13.00
N GLU A 606 36.46 22.00 11.95
CA GLU A 606 35.35 21.04 11.88
C GLU A 606 35.46 19.95 12.95
N LEU A 607 36.66 19.41 13.21
CA LEU A 607 36.93 18.47 14.30
C LEU A 607 36.55 19.07 15.66
N ARG A 608 36.98 20.29 15.98
CA ARG A 608 36.62 20.97 17.23
C ARG A 608 35.11 21.15 17.35
N ALA A 609 34.44 21.56 16.28
CA ALA A 609 32.99 21.75 16.27
C ALA A 609 32.22 20.44 16.49
N VAL A 610 32.68 19.33 15.90
CA VAL A 610 32.10 17.99 16.09
C VAL A 610 32.29 17.53 17.53
N LEU A 611 33.50 17.65 18.09
CA LEU A 611 33.77 17.27 19.48
C LEU A 611 32.96 18.11 20.47
N ALA A 612 32.78 19.40 20.22
CA ALA A 612 31.93 20.26 21.04
C ALA A 612 30.47 19.83 21.01
N ALA A 613 29.96 19.38 19.85
CA ALA A 613 28.57 18.93 19.70
C ALA A 613 28.25 17.66 20.51
N ALA A 614 29.26 16.83 20.83
CA ALA A 614 29.08 15.64 21.66
C ALA A 614 28.52 15.97 23.06
N GLY A 615 28.79 17.18 23.57
CA GLY A 615 28.36 17.62 24.91
C GLY A 615 29.00 16.86 26.07
N VAL A 616 29.96 15.99 25.78
CA VAL A 616 30.73 15.20 26.75
C VAL A 616 32.21 15.37 26.43
N SER A 617 33.05 15.51 27.46
CA SER A 617 34.50 15.64 27.29
C SER A 617 35.11 14.38 26.65
N VAL A 618 35.98 14.59 25.67
CA VAL A 618 36.74 13.52 24.99
C VAL A 618 37.62 12.75 25.97
N VAL A 619 38.11 13.40 27.02
CA VAL A 619 38.88 12.74 28.10
C VAL A 619 38.02 11.74 28.87
N ALA A 620 36.75 12.08 29.12
CA ALA A 620 35.82 11.20 29.82
C ALA A 620 35.32 10.04 28.93
N ARG A 621 35.31 10.24 27.60
CA ARG A 621 34.90 9.20 26.63
C ARG A 621 35.83 9.23 25.40
N PRO A 622 37.02 8.63 25.48
CA PRO A 622 38.03 8.64 24.41
C PRO A 622 37.55 8.19 23.02
N PRO A 623 36.63 7.21 22.87
CA PRO A 623 36.14 6.82 21.54
C PRO A 623 35.48 7.95 20.73
N LEU A 624 35.07 9.06 21.36
CA LEU A 624 34.57 10.25 20.66
C LEU A 624 35.57 10.79 19.65
N LEU A 625 36.87 10.79 19.98
CA LEU A 625 37.90 11.27 19.06
C LEU A 625 37.96 10.40 17.80
N ARG A 626 37.83 9.08 17.94
CA ARG A 626 37.83 8.14 16.81
C ARG A 626 36.64 8.34 15.89
N ILE A 627 35.45 8.56 16.45
CA ILE A 627 34.24 8.84 15.66
C ILE A 627 34.34 10.20 14.98
N ALA A 628 34.89 11.22 15.65
CA ALA A 628 35.11 12.53 15.06
C ALA A 628 36.07 12.47 13.87
N PHE A 629 37.16 11.68 13.97
CA PHE A 629 38.07 11.44 12.85
C PHE A 629 37.36 10.84 11.63
N ARG A 630 36.52 9.81 11.85
CA ARG A 630 35.72 9.18 10.79
C ARG A 630 34.70 10.13 10.17
N LEU A 631 34.14 11.06 10.94
CA LEU A 631 33.17 12.05 10.44
C LEU A 631 33.83 13.15 9.62
N VAL A 632 34.98 13.67 10.07
CA VAL A 632 35.66 14.81 9.43
C VAL A 632 36.46 14.39 8.20
N TRP A 633 37.23 13.31 8.31
CA TRP A 633 38.10 12.85 7.22
C TRP A 633 37.47 11.72 6.39
N GLY A 634 36.47 10.99 6.90
CA GLY A 634 35.82 9.93 6.13
C GLY A 634 36.80 8.83 5.72
N SER A 635 36.93 8.62 4.40
CA SER A 635 37.93 7.74 3.80
C SER A 635 39.26 8.43 3.47
N ALA A 636 39.34 9.76 3.61
CA ALA A 636 40.57 10.51 3.40
C ALA A 636 41.47 10.39 4.64
N THR A 637 42.77 10.58 4.44
CA THR A 637 43.75 10.70 5.52
C THR A 637 44.00 12.17 5.82
N PRO A 638 44.22 12.56 7.09
CA PRO A 638 44.67 13.91 7.40
C PRO A 638 45.99 14.21 6.69
N THR A 639 46.21 15.48 6.34
CA THR A 639 47.54 15.89 5.86
C THR A 639 48.57 15.78 7.00
N PRO A 640 49.87 15.69 6.71
CA PRO A 640 50.89 15.68 7.76
C PRO A 640 50.81 16.91 8.68
N GLU A 641 50.49 18.09 8.13
CA GLU A 641 50.27 19.31 8.89
C GLU A 641 49.05 19.21 9.83
N GLU A 642 47.90 18.77 9.32
CA GLU A 642 46.69 18.54 10.12
C GLU A 642 46.94 17.52 11.24
N ALA A 643 47.62 16.42 10.92
CA ALA A 643 47.93 15.35 11.87
C ALA A 643 48.84 15.82 13.02
N ARG A 644 49.83 16.67 12.72
CA ARG A 644 50.69 17.29 13.76
C ARG A 644 49.89 18.22 14.65
N TYR A 645 49.04 19.06 14.06
CA TYR A 645 48.21 19.97 14.84
C TYR A 645 47.30 19.20 15.80
N VAL A 646 46.60 18.17 15.31
CA VAL A 646 45.68 17.39 16.15
C VAL A 646 46.43 16.61 17.23
N LEU A 647 47.61 16.05 16.92
CA LEU A 647 48.47 15.38 17.90
C LEU A 647 48.91 16.33 19.02
N ALA A 648 49.29 17.56 18.67
CA ALA A 648 49.70 18.58 19.63
C ALA A 648 48.52 19.10 20.47
N GLU A 649 47.34 19.27 19.86
CA GLU A 649 46.15 19.81 20.54
C GLU A 649 45.54 18.80 21.53
N GLN A 650 45.43 17.52 21.14
CA GLN A 650 44.75 16.49 21.93
C GLN A 650 45.69 15.67 22.82
N GLY A 651 46.99 15.67 22.50
CA GLY A 651 48.01 14.94 23.25
C GLY A 651 48.08 13.44 22.93
N ALA A 652 49.28 12.87 23.07
CA ALA A 652 49.59 11.49 22.70
C ALA A 652 48.76 10.43 23.46
N ASP A 653 48.49 10.64 24.74
CA ASP A 653 47.76 9.66 25.57
C ASP A 653 46.29 9.53 25.15
N LEU A 654 45.67 10.62 24.69
CA LEU A 654 44.29 10.57 24.20
C LEU A 654 44.22 9.85 22.86
N HIS A 655 45.17 10.10 21.96
CA HIS A 655 45.30 9.37 20.69
C HIS A 655 45.58 7.88 20.87
N ARG A 656 46.31 7.50 21.93
CA ARG A 656 46.53 6.11 22.32
C ARG A 656 45.23 5.47 22.78
N THR A 657 44.54 6.10 23.72
CA THR A 657 43.31 5.55 24.34
C THR A 657 42.14 5.52 23.36
N ALA A 658 42.06 6.48 22.43
CA ALA A 658 41.05 6.54 21.37
C ALA A 658 41.40 5.69 20.13
N GLU A 659 42.59 5.07 20.08
CA GLU A 659 43.08 4.29 18.94
C GLU A 659 43.11 5.09 17.61
N THR A 660 43.38 6.39 17.68
CA THR A 660 43.46 7.26 16.49
C THR A 660 44.89 7.46 15.97
N TRP A 661 45.91 7.00 16.71
CA TRP A 661 47.31 7.03 16.27
C TRP A 661 47.59 6.34 14.92
N PRO A 662 46.90 5.25 14.48
CA PRO A 662 47.16 4.66 13.17
C PRO A 662 46.80 5.59 12.00
N PHE A 663 45.81 6.47 12.20
CA PHE A 663 45.47 7.50 11.21
C PHE A 663 46.59 8.52 11.04
N LEU A 664 47.25 8.88 12.15
CA LEU A 664 48.40 9.80 12.14
C LEU A 664 49.63 9.16 11.48
N VAL A 665 49.89 7.87 11.76
CA VAL A 665 50.94 7.11 11.07
C VAL A 665 50.65 7.04 9.57
N THR A 666 49.41 6.74 9.19
CA THR A 666 49.00 6.70 7.78
C THR A 666 49.18 8.07 7.10
N ALA A 667 48.91 9.17 7.81
CA ALA A 667 49.14 10.53 7.30
C ALA A 667 50.64 10.79 7.03
N ALA A 668 51.53 10.36 7.93
CA ALA A 668 52.97 10.46 7.72
C ALA A 668 53.44 9.61 6.53
N LEU A 669 52.99 8.35 6.44
CA LEU A 669 53.43 7.41 5.40
C LEU A 669 52.85 7.72 4.00
N ASN A 670 51.79 8.53 3.92
CA ASN A 670 51.21 8.99 2.66
C ASN A 670 51.42 10.50 2.43
N GLY A 671 52.34 11.12 3.20
CA GLY A 671 52.71 12.52 3.04
C GLY A 671 53.26 12.82 1.64
N ARG A 672 53.07 14.06 1.17
CA ARG A 672 53.55 14.45 -0.16
C ARG A 672 55.08 14.47 -0.18
N PRO A 673 55.74 13.93 -1.23
CA PRO A 673 57.19 14.04 -1.36
C PRO A 673 57.65 15.50 -1.33
N GLY A 674 58.65 15.81 -0.51
CA GLY A 674 59.17 17.18 -0.31
C GLY A 674 58.50 17.99 0.82
N ASP A 675 57.36 17.58 1.37
CA ASP A 675 56.66 18.28 2.45
C ASP A 675 57.43 18.19 3.80
N PRO A 676 57.89 19.31 4.39
CA PRO A 676 58.60 19.33 5.67
C PRO A 676 57.72 19.03 6.89
N HIS A 677 56.40 18.91 6.74
CA HIS A 677 55.56 18.43 7.83
C HIS A 677 55.57 16.91 7.93
N THR A 678 55.96 16.20 6.86
CA THR A 678 56.00 14.73 6.82
C THR A 678 57.11 14.15 7.69
N ASP A 679 58.31 14.71 7.60
CA ASP A 679 59.50 14.28 8.35
C ASP A 679 59.42 14.73 9.83
N GLU A 680 58.84 15.90 10.09
CA GLU A 680 58.56 16.38 11.45
C GLU A 680 57.48 15.55 12.15
N LEU A 681 56.38 15.19 11.46
CA LEU A 681 55.35 14.30 12.00
C LEU A 681 55.93 12.92 12.34
N ALA A 682 56.81 12.37 11.49
CA ALA A 682 57.41 11.07 11.74
C ALA A 682 58.23 11.06 13.04
N HIS A 683 59.00 12.12 13.29
CA HIS A 683 59.74 12.28 14.54
C HIS A 683 58.81 12.41 15.76
N GLU A 684 57.75 13.22 15.66
CA GLU A 684 56.75 13.37 16.72
C GLU A 684 56.06 12.03 17.04
N LEU A 685 55.71 11.22 16.03
CA LEU A 685 55.10 9.91 16.20
C LEU A 685 56.05 8.87 16.84
N LEU A 686 57.32 8.84 16.43
CA LEU A 686 58.35 7.97 17.03
C LEU A 686 58.57 8.30 18.50
N THR A 687 58.48 9.59 18.86
CA THR A 687 58.60 10.08 20.24
C THR A 687 57.34 9.79 21.06
N ALA A 688 56.16 10.01 20.49
CA ALA A 688 54.88 9.85 21.17
C ALA A 688 54.45 8.38 21.36
N PHE A 689 54.83 7.49 20.45
CA PHE A 689 54.36 6.10 20.39
C PHE A 689 55.49 5.05 20.29
N PRO A 690 56.52 5.10 21.16
CA PRO A 690 57.75 4.30 20.98
C PRO A 690 57.52 2.79 21.01
N THR A 691 56.49 2.31 21.71
CA THR A 691 56.19 0.87 21.90
C THR A 691 54.99 0.35 21.10
N LEU A 692 54.24 1.24 20.44
CA LEU A 692 52.98 0.89 19.77
C LEU A 692 53.12 0.73 18.25
N LEU A 693 54.22 1.24 17.68
CA LEU A 693 54.45 1.20 16.24
C LEU A 693 54.85 -0.21 15.79
N PRO A 694 54.14 -0.81 14.82
CA PRO A 694 54.56 -2.06 14.20
C PRO A 694 56.00 -1.96 13.67
N PRO A 695 56.80 -3.05 13.68
CA PRO A 695 58.22 -3.01 13.27
C PRO A 695 58.43 -2.39 11.88
N ARG A 696 57.55 -2.71 10.93
CA ARG A 696 57.56 -2.17 9.57
C ARG A 696 57.27 -0.67 9.53
N ASP A 697 56.19 -0.22 10.17
CA ASP A 697 55.82 1.20 10.18
C ASP A 697 56.85 2.03 10.95
N ARG A 698 57.40 1.49 12.04
CA ARG A 698 58.52 2.10 12.77
C ARG A 698 59.74 2.28 11.86
N ALA A 699 60.11 1.27 11.08
CA ALA A 699 61.22 1.39 10.13
C ALA A 699 60.94 2.42 9.03
N ALA A 700 59.69 2.51 8.55
CA ALA A 700 59.29 3.54 7.56
C ALA A 700 59.30 4.96 8.14
N LEU A 701 58.88 5.14 9.39
CA LEU A 701 58.99 6.43 10.09
C LEU A 701 60.45 6.80 10.38
N LEU A 702 61.30 5.83 10.70
CA LEU A 702 62.75 6.05 10.87
C LEU A 702 63.43 6.47 9.55
N LEU A 703 62.94 6.03 8.39
CA LEU A 703 63.40 6.55 7.09
C LEU A 703 63.07 8.05 6.93
N LEU A 704 61.85 8.45 7.31
CA LEU A 704 61.42 9.86 7.26
C LEU A 704 62.16 10.72 8.29
N GLU A 705 62.37 10.22 9.52
CA GLU A 705 63.21 10.89 10.52
C GLU A 705 64.64 11.06 10.02
N PHE A 706 65.21 10.05 9.37
CA PHE A 706 66.54 10.19 8.79
C PHE A 706 66.58 11.24 7.66
N ALA A 707 65.52 11.37 6.87
CA ALA A 707 65.40 12.47 5.89
C ALA A 707 65.34 13.86 6.56
N ARG A 708 64.72 13.97 7.76
CA ARG A 708 64.77 15.18 8.60
C ARG A 708 66.20 15.50 9.03
N ASP A 709 66.93 14.50 9.51
CA ASP A 709 68.32 14.67 9.97
C ASP A 709 69.25 15.10 8.82
N LEU A 710 69.06 14.52 7.63
CA LEU A 710 69.76 14.92 6.41
C LEU A 710 69.46 16.39 6.06
N ARG A 711 68.20 16.82 6.19
CA ARG A 711 67.78 18.23 5.96
C ARG A 711 68.40 19.19 7.00
N ALA A 712 68.46 18.77 8.26
CA ALA A 712 69.03 19.56 9.35
C ALA A 712 70.58 19.60 9.31
N GLY A 713 71.22 18.77 8.48
CA GLY A 713 72.68 18.68 8.38
C GLY A 713 73.33 17.93 9.55
N GLY A 714 72.56 17.18 10.35
CA GLY A 714 73.01 16.50 11.57
C GLY A 714 73.31 15.01 11.39
N ALA A 715 73.19 14.46 10.17
CA ALA A 715 73.37 13.03 9.92
C ALA A 715 74.85 12.62 9.77
N GLU A 716 75.33 11.74 10.65
CA GLU A 716 76.65 11.10 10.55
C GLU A 716 76.82 10.33 9.22
N PRO A 717 78.05 10.28 8.62
CA PRO A 717 78.33 9.51 7.41
C PRO A 717 77.97 8.02 7.53
N GLY A 718 77.72 7.37 6.40
CA GLY A 718 77.10 6.04 6.27
C GLY A 718 75.64 6.12 5.83
N TRP A 719 75.27 7.16 5.06
CA TRP A 719 73.88 7.49 4.74
C TRP A 719 73.20 6.41 3.89
N VAL A 720 73.89 5.92 2.86
CA VAL A 720 73.33 4.95 1.91
C VAL A 720 73.08 3.60 2.58
N ASP A 721 74.07 3.04 3.28
CA ASP A 721 73.94 1.76 3.97
C ASP A 721 72.84 1.80 5.04
N ARG A 722 72.72 2.92 5.77
CA ARG A 722 71.68 3.12 6.79
C ARG A 722 70.27 3.17 6.18
N ILE A 723 70.07 3.94 5.11
CA ILE A 723 68.78 4.01 4.41
C ILE A 723 68.40 2.65 3.82
N LEU A 724 69.34 1.95 3.15
CA LEU A 724 69.05 0.64 2.56
C LEU A 724 68.76 -0.43 3.63
N GLY A 725 69.42 -0.36 4.79
CA GLY A 725 69.10 -1.20 5.94
C GLY A 725 67.70 -0.96 6.49
N LEU A 726 67.31 0.31 6.67
CA LEU A 726 65.97 0.69 7.12
C LEU A 726 64.89 0.33 6.09
N ARG A 727 65.16 0.49 4.78
CA ARG A 727 64.26 0.07 3.70
C ARG A 727 63.92 -1.41 3.81
N ARG A 728 64.92 -2.28 3.96
CA ARG A 728 64.70 -3.74 4.08
C ARG A 728 63.81 -4.09 5.28
N ALA A 729 63.91 -3.34 6.37
CA ALA A 729 63.08 -3.52 7.56
C ALA A 729 61.66 -2.96 7.42
N ALA A 730 61.43 -2.04 6.47
CA ALA A 730 60.16 -1.38 6.22
C ALA A 730 59.34 -1.99 5.06
N GLU A 731 59.87 -3.04 4.40
CA GLU A 731 59.27 -3.60 3.19
C GLU A 731 57.91 -4.30 3.47
N PRO A 732 56.86 -4.08 2.65
CA PRO A 732 56.81 -3.16 1.51
C PRO A 732 56.74 -1.69 1.95
N VAL A 733 57.54 -0.81 1.34
CA VAL A 733 57.55 0.62 1.71
C VAL A 733 56.54 1.41 0.86
N ASN A 734 55.87 2.38 1.48
CA ASN A 734 54.98 3.30 0.76
C ASN A 734 55.79 4.10 -0.29
N PRO A 735 55.37 4.12 -1.59
CA PRO A 735 56.10 4.83 -2.64
C PRO A 735 56.40 6.31 -2.33
N PRO A 736 55.47 7.11 -1.75
CA PRO A 736 55.76 8.49 -1.38
C PRO A 736 56.90 8.65 -0.37
N VAL A 737 57.05 7.69 0.56
CA VAL A 737 58.14 7.67 1.55
C VAL A 737 59.47 7.43 0.84
N LEU A 738 59.55 6.44 -0.05
CA LEU A 738 60.77 6.18 -0.81
C LEU A 738 61.14 7.37 -1.71
N GLU A 739 60.17 7.94 -2.42
CA GLU A 739 60.40 9.12 -3.26
C GLU A 739 60.91 10.31 -2.44
N HIS A 740 60.31 10.57 -1.28
CA HIS A 740 60.75 11.63 -0.37
C HIS A 740 62.19 11.38 0.11
N VAL A 741 62.47 10.20 0.67
CA VAL A 741 63.73 9.88 1.34
C VAL A 741 64.86 9.75 0.31
N PHE A 742 64.65 9.03 -0.79
CA PHE A 742 65.66 8.90 -1.84
C PHE A 742 65.89 10.21 -2.59
N GLY A 743 64.84 11.01 -2.85
CA GLY A 743 65.01 12.33 -3.44
C GLY A 743 65.86 13.25 -2.55
N ARG A 744 65.68 13.19 -1.23
CA ARG A 744 66.50 13.95 -0.26
C ARG A 744 67.95 13.44 -0.22
N LEU A 745 68.16 12.12 -0.10
CA LEU A 745 69.49 11.52 -0.10
C LEU A 745 70.24 11.82 -1.41
N ALA A 746 69.58 11.65 -2.56
CA ALA A 746 70.14 11.93 -3.87
C ALA A 746 70.65 13.37 -4.00
N ARG A 747 69.83 14.36 -3.60
CA ARG A 747 70.26 15.76 -3.57
C ARG A 747 71.44 15.95 -2.63
N GLN A 748 71.43 15.34 -1.44
CA GLN A 748 72.54 15.43 -0.50
C GLN A 748 73.85 14.87 -1.09
N LEU A 749 73.82 13.71 -1.76
CA LEU A 749 74.99 13.10 -2.43
C LEU A 749 75.53 13.96 -3.58
N LEU A 750 74.68 14.74 -4.24
CA LEU A 750 75.08 15.69 -5.28
C LEU A 750 75.67 16.98 -4.69
N HIS A 751 75.23 17.40 -3.50
CA HIS A 751 75.68 18.66 -2.92
C HIS A 751 76.90 18.52 -1.98
N ALA A 752 77.04 17.37 -1.30
CA ALA A 752 78.09 17.12 -0.32
C ALA A 752 79.51 17.14 -0.92
N PRO A 753 80.50 17.76 -0.26
CA PRO A 753 81.90 17.71 -0.69
C PRO A 753 82.49 16.31 -0.43
N GLY A 754 82.98 15.65 -1.50
CA GLY A 754 83.68 14.36 -1.40
C GLY A 754 82.82 13.12 -1.07
N PRO A 755 81.70 12.86 -1.77
CA PRO A 755 80.79 11.75 -1.46
C PRO A 755 81.29 10.38 -1.95
N GLY A 756 82.59 10.24 -2.30
CA GLY A 756 83.11 9.07 -3.03
C GLY A 756 82.72 7.74 -2.40
N ARG A 757 82.87 7.62 -1.07
CA ARG A 757 82.49 6.41 -0.33
C ARG A 757 80.98 6.15 -0.35
N GLU A 758 80.15 7.17 -0.15
CA GLU A 758 78.69 7.05 -0.19
C GLU A 758 78.19 6.70 -1.60
N LEU A 759 78.81 7.27 -2.63
CA LEU A 759 78.47 6.95 -4.01
C LEU A 759 78.89 5.51 -4.36
N ASP A 760 80.05 5.06 -3.88
CA ASP A 760 80.46 3.67 -4.00
C ASP A 760 79.47 2.72 -3.30
N ASP A 761 78.94 3.12 -2.14
CA ASP A 761 77.93 2.36 -1.41
C ASP A 761 76.57 2.35 -2.16
N LEU A 762 76.20 3.44 -2.85
CA LEU A 762 75.03 3.49 -3.76
C LEU A 762 75.20 2.52 -4.93
N ILE A 763 76.39 2.51 -5.55
CA ILE A 763 76.71 1.64 -6.69
C ILE A 763 76.71 0.17 -6.24
N ARG A 764 77.30 -0.13 -5.08
CA ARG A 764 77.34 -1.49 -4.52
C ARG A 764 75.97 -1.97 -4.07
N GLY A 765 75.16 -1.08 -3.50
CA GLY A 765 73.80 -1.37 -3.05
C GLY A 765 72.85 -1.77 -4.18
N ASN A 766 73.13 -1.32 -5.41
CA ASN A 766 72.43 -1.70 -6.66
C ASN A 766 70.90 -1.56 -6.58
N ASP A 767 70.43 -0.59 -5.80
CA ASP A 767 69.00 -0.31 -5.59
C ASP A 767 68.46 0.52 -6.76
N ALA A 768 67.46 -0.01 -7.46
CA ALA A 768 66.95 0.60 -8.69
C ALA A 768 66.27 1.95 -8.46
N ASP A 769 65.52 2.09 -7.37
CA ASP A 769 64.74 3.29 -7.07
C ASP A 769 65.67 4.41 -6.59
N LEU A 770 66.67 4.10 -5.76
CA LEU A 770 67.67 5.06 -5.33
C LEU A 770 68.55 5.54 -6.51
N CYS A 771 68.95 4.63 -7.40
CA CYS A 771 69.68 5.01 -8.61
C CYS A 771 68.84 5.94 -9.50
N ALA A 772 67.55 5.64 -9.68
CA ALA A 772 66.64 6.48 -10.46
C ALA A 772 66.43 7.86 -9.81
N ALA A 773 66.25 7.93 -8.48
CA ALA A 773 66.16 9.18 -7.74
C ALA A 773 67.44 10.02 -7.86
N TYR A 774 68.62 9.37 -7.82
CA TYR A 774 69.91 10.04 -8.06
C TYR A 774 70.01 10.63 -9.47
N GLU A 775 69.60 9.87 -10.49
CA GLU A 775 69.53 10.34 -11.87
C GLU A 775 68.61 11.56 -12.03
N GLN A 776 67.44 11.50 -11.40
CA GLN A 776 66.45 12.57 -11.45
C GLN A 776 66.97 13.82 -10.74
N ALA A 777 67.53 13.70 -9.54
CA ALA A 777 68.13 14.80 -8.81
C ALA A 777 69.30 15.43 -9.57
N ALA A 778 70.11 14.63 -10.28
CA ALA A 778 71.22 15.13 -11.10
C ALA A 778 70.75 15.98 -12.28
N ARG A 779 69.49 15.84 -12.71
CA ARG A 779 68.86 16.66 -13.75
C ARG A 779 68.24 17.94 -13.23
N GLU A 780 68.19 18.18 -11.93
CA GLU A 780 67.67 19.42 -11.38
C GLU A 780 68.51 20.62 -11.85
N ASP A 781 67.87 21.78 -12.04
CA ASP A 781 68.54 22.97 -12.56
C ASP A 781 69.66 23.47 -11.64
N SER A 782 69.51 23.28 -10.33
CA SER A 782 70.55 23.57 -9.33
C SER A 782 71.87 22.84 -9.62
N VAL A 783 71.79 21.56 -10.01
CA VAL A 783 72.95 20.73 -10.33
C VAL A 783 73.53 21.12 -11.69
N ARG A 784 72.69 21.35 -12.70
CA ARG A 784 73.16 21.79 -14.03
C ARG A 784 73.88 23.13 -13.96
N ASP A 785 73.33 24.07 -13.20
CA ASP A 785 73.91 25.38 -12.96
C ASP A 785 75.25 25.26 -12.25
N ARG A 786 75.35 24.40 -11.22
CA ARG A 786 76.61 24.16 -10.52
C ARG A 786 77.66 23.51 -11.42
N LEU A 787 77.28 22.54 -12.24
CA LEU A 787 78.17 21.91 -13.23
C LEU A 787 78.74 22.93 -14.22
N ARG A 788 77.99 23.97 -14.59
CA ARG A 788 78.46 25.03 -15.49
C ARG A 788 79.36 26.05 -14.81
N ARG A 789 79.11 26.36 -13.53
CA ARG A 789 79.82 27.42 -12.78
C ARG A 789 81.08 26.94 -12.07
N ASP A 790 81.17 25.66 -11.71
CA ASP A 790 82.26 25.10 -10.89
C ASP A 790 83.02 23.97 -11.64
N PRO A 791 84.18 24.29 -12.24
CA PRO A 791 85.01 23.31 -12.94
C PRO A 791 85.50 22.14 -12.07
N HIS A 792 85.75 22.38 -10.78
CA HIS A 792 86.19 21.32 -9.86
C HIS A 792 85.06 20.36 -9.52
N TYR A 793 83.82 20.87 -9.39
CA TYR A 793 82.63 20.03 -9.21
C TYR A 793 82.35 19.19 -10.45
N LEU A 794 82.45 19.76 -11.66
CA LEU A 794 82.27 19.00 -12.91
C LEU A 794 83.34 17.90 -13.05
N ALA A 795 84.60 18.24 -12.80
CA ALA A 795 85.69 17.26 -12.79
C ALA A 795 85.44 16.13 -11.77
N ALA A 796 84.96 16.45 -10.58
CA ALA A 796 84.59 15.46 -9.56
C ALA A 796 83.49 14.52 -10.07
N ARG A 797 82.37 15.06 -10.59
CA ARG A 797 81.25 14.25 -11.12
C ARG A 797 81.65 13.39 -12.30
N PHE A 798 82.53 13.86 -13.18
CA PHE A 798 83.06 13.05 -14.27
C PHE A 798 83.84 11.85 -13.74
N VAL A 799 84.74 12.06 -12.77
CA VAL A 799 85.49 10.97 -12.14
C VAL A 799 84.55 9.99 -11.44
N ASP A 800 83.66 10.50 -10.61
CA ASP A 800 82.73 9.73 -9.79
C ASP A 800 81.78 8.85 -10.64
N TRP A 801 81.18 9.43 -11.69
CA TRP A 801 80.26 8.68 -12.58
C TRP A 801 81.00 7.72 -13.53
N ASN A 802 82.31 7.88 -13.67
CA ASN A 802 83.16 7.02 -14.49
C ASN A 802 84.00 6.02 -13.69
N ALA A 803 83.98 6.07 -12.36
CA ALA A 803 84.79 5.22 -11.47
C ALA A 803 84.47 3.71 -11.61
N HIS A 804 83.23 3.36 -11.99
CA HIS A 804 82.76 1.97 -12.05
C HIS A 804 82.14 1.60 -13.41
N PRO A 805 82.95 1.47 -14.47
CA PRO A 805 82.43 1.21 -15.82
C PRO A 805 81.85 -0.20 -15.99
N GLN A 806 82.23 -1.14 -15.12
CA GLN A 806 81.79 -2.54 -15.14
C GLN A 806 80.65 -2.84 -14.16
N ALA A 807 80.16 -1.85 -13.41
CA ALA A 807 79.02 -2.03 -12.51
C ALA A 807 77.74 -2.30 -13.32
N GLY A 808 77.38 -3.59 -13.45
CA GLY A 808 76.10 -4.03 -14.01
C GLY A 808 74.93 -3.73 -13.06
N GLY A 809 73.69 -3.89 -13.54
CA GLY A 809 72.48 -3.69 -12.72
C GLY A 809 71.84 -2.30 -12.88
N ALA A 810 71.37 -1.72 -11.78
CA ALA A 810 70.70 -0.43 -11.73
C ALA A 810 71.63 0.74 -12.10
N TRP A 811 72.85 0.76 -11.56
CA TRP A 811 73.82 1.83 -11.86
C TRP A 811 74.20 1.89 -13.34
N GLY A 812 74.39 0.74 -13.98
CA GLY A 812 74.69 0.67 -15.42
C GLY A 812 73.60 1.32 -16.30
N LYS A 813 72.32 1.25 -15.88
CA LYS A 813 71.20 1.89 -16.57
C LYS A 813 71.21 3.42 -16.40
N VAL A 814 71.68 3.93 -15.26
CA VAL A 814 71.69 5.35 -14.89
C VAL A 814 72.96 6.08 -15.34
N ARG A 815 74.11 5.39 -15.36
CA ARG A 815 75.42 5.96 -15.72
C ARG A 815 75.45 6.57 -17.12
N GLY A 816 74.93 5.88 -18.12
CA GLY A 816 74.86 6.40 -19.49
C GLY A 816 74.06 7.70 -19.58
N PRO A 817 72.81 7.72 -19.10
CA PRO A 817 72.00 8.94 -18.99
C PRO A 817 72.63 10.08 -18.19
N LEU A 818 73.41 9.80 -17.15
CA LEU A 818 74.16 10.82 -16.41
C LEU A 818 75.30 11.43 -17.24
N LEU A 819 76.13 10.59 -17.86
CA LEU A 819 77.24 11.07 -18.70
C LEU A 819 76.72 11.82 -19.93
N ASP A 820 75.87 11.18 -20.73
CA ASP A 820 75.44 11.70 -22.02
C ASP A 820 74.30 12.71 -21.91
N GLY A 821 73.43 12.58 -20.91
CA GLY A 821 72.25 13.41 -20.72
C GLY A 821 72.41 14.55 -19.71
N VAL A 822 73.39 14.51 -18.80
CA VAL A 822 73.62 15.56 -17.80
C VAL A 822 74.99 16.24 -18.01
N LEU A 823 76.09 15.47 -18.00
CA LEU A 823 77.44 16.05 -18.11
C LEU A 823 77.74 16.58 -19.52
N ARG A 824 77.43 15.83 -20.58
CA ARG A 824 77.75 16.27 -21.96
C ARG A 824 77.05 17.58 -22.34
N PRO A 825 75.76 17.81 -22.03
CA PRO A 825 75.14 19.11 -22.24
C PRO A 825 75.77 20.23 -21.42
N ALA A 826 76.21 19.96 -20.19
CA ALA A 826 76.91 20.96 -19.36
C ALA A 826 78.28 21.33 -19.98
N VAL A 827 79.09 20.34 -20.37
CA VAL A 827 80.40 20.54 -21.00
C VAL A 827 80.29 21.29 -22.33
N ARG A 828 79.27 21.00 -23.15
CA ARG A 828 79.02 21.72 -24.41
C ARG A 828 78.65 23.20 -24.23
N ALA A 829 78.15 23.57 -23.05
CA ALA A 829 77.79 24.94 -22.73
C ALA A 829 78.97 25.77 -22.18
N LEU A 830 80.11 25.13 -21.89
CA LEU A 830 81.30 25.81 -21.36
C LEU A 830 82.11 26.52 -22.46
N GLY A 831 82.73 27.64 -22.11
CA GLY A 831 83.75 28.31 -22.91
C GLY A 831 85.10 27.59 -22.87
N ALA A 832 86.02 27.96 -23.77
CA ALA A 832 87.34 27.32 -23.88
C ALA A 832 88.18 27.44 -22.58
N GLN A 833 88.05 28.55 -21.85
CA GLN A 833 88.77 28.78 -20.58
C GLN A 833 88.24 27.89 -19.45
N GLU A 834 86.91 27.73 -19.36
CA GLU A 834 86.26 26.88 -18.36
C GLU A 834 86.57 25.40 -18.64
N LEU A 835 86.59 24.99 -19.90
CA LEU A 835 86.98 23.63 -20.30
C LEU A 835 88.44 23.32 -19.93
N ALA A 836 89.36 24.27 -20.12
CA ALA A 836 90.75 24.13 -19.68
C ALA A 836 90.86 24.02 -18.15
N ALA A 837 90.04 24.75 -17.40
CA ALA A 837 89.98 24.65 -15.94
C ALA A 837 89.46 23.27 -15.47
N VAL A 838 88.48 22.68 -16.18
CA VAL A 838 88.04 21.31 -15.93
C VAL A 838 89.17 20.31 -16.17
N GLU A 839 89.90 20.42 -17.28
CA GLU A 839 91.03 19.52 -17.57
C GLU A 839 92.18 19.65 -16.55
N ALA A 840 92.45 20.87 -16.07
CA ALA A 840 93.40 21.10 -15.00
C ALA A 840 92.94 20.41 -13.69
N ALA A 841 91.69 20.61 -13.29
CA ALA A 841 91.10 19.96 -12.11
C ALA A 841 91.07 18.43 -12.20
N LEU A 842 90.92 17.86 -13.40
CA LEU A 842 91.04 16.41 -13.64
C LEU A 842 92.49 15.93 -13.55
N THR A 843 93.44 16.72 -14.05
CA THR A 843 94.87 16.39 -14.01
C THR A 843 95.39 16.36 -12.57
N GLU A 844 94.94 17.29 -11.73
CA GLU A 844 95.21 17.32 -10.27
C GLU A 844 94.74 16.05 -9.55
N ARG A 845 93.66 15.42 -10.04
CA ARG A 845 93.12 14.17 -9.51
C ARG A 845 93.81 12.93 -10.08
N GLY A 846 94.55 13.07 -11.19
CA GLY A 846 95.32 12.02 -11.86
C GLY A 846 95.28 12.15 -13.38
N GLY A 847 96.46 12.17 -14.04
CA GLY A 847 96.58 12.43 -15.48
C GLY A 847 95.73 11.52 -16.40
N ARG A 848 95.45 10.29 -15.97
CA ARG A 848 94.56 9.35 -16.66
C ARG A 848 93.13 9.88 -16.81
N TYR A 849 92.60 10.61 -15.83
CA TYR A 849 91.23 11.14 -15.88
C TYR A 849 91.07 12.25 -16.92
N ALA A 850 92.10 13.07 -17.12
CA ALA A 850 92.12 14.09 -18.17
C ALA A 850 92.15 13.44 -19.58
N GLU A 851 92.89 12.35 -19.74
CA GLU A 851 92.91 11.58 -21.00
C GLU A 851 91.56 10.91 -21.29
N ASP A 852 90.94 10.27 -20.29
CA ASP A 852 89.63 9.64 -20.40
C ASP A 852 88.53 10.68 -20.72
N PHE A 853 88.62 11.87 -20.13
CA PHE A 853 87.72 13.00 -20.43
C PHE A 853 87.85 13.50 -21.87
N ARG A 854 89.09 13.70 -22.36
CA ARG A 854 89.32 14.08 -23.76
C ARG A 854 88.81 13.02 -24.71
N ALA A 855 89.02 11.74 -24.41
CA ALA A 855 88.55 10.64 -25.25
C ALA A 855 87.02 10.60 -25.33
N TRP A 856 86.32 10.84 -24.20
CA TRP A 856 84.86 10.88 -24.12
C TRP A 856 84.24 12.15 -24.77
N ASN A 857 84.94 13.30 -24.75
CA ASN A 857 84.44 14.58 -25.27
C ASN A 857 84.67 14.80 -26.79
N ARG A 858 85.31 13.87 -27.51
CA ARG A 858 85.58 14.02 -28.96
C ARG A 858 84.29 14.04 -29.81
N PRO A 859 84.13 14.96 -30.78
CA PRO A 859 83.00 14.95 -31.71
C PRO A 859 83.01 13.68 -32.58
N GLY A 860 81.90 12.94 -32.62
CA GLY A 860 81.72 11.79 -33.52
C GLY A 860 81.94 10.40 -32.90
N ALA A 861 82.21 10.29 -31.60
CA ALA A 861 82.29 9.01 -30.90
C ALA A 861 80.90 8.45 -30.54
N LEU A 862 80.06 8.14 -31.54
CA LEU A 862 78.89 7.30 -31.32
C LEU A 862 79.35 5.82 -31.24
N SER A 863 79.01 5.17 -30.13
CA SER A 863 78.77 3.71 -30.05
C SER A 863 79.95 2.72 -29.98
N ARG A 864 81.09 3.02 -29.34
CA ARG A 864 82.21 2.02 -29.22
C ARG A 864 82.90 1.87 -27.85
N LEU A 865 82.18 2.00 -26.74
CA LEU A 865 82.71 1.59 -25.42
C LEU A 865 81.87 0.53 -24.68
N GLY A 866 80.70 0.14 -25.21
CA GLY A 866 79.80 -0.84 -24.57
C GLY A 866 79.90 -2.31 -25.04
N LEU A 867 80.81 -2.67 -25.95
CA LEU A 867 80.77 -3.99 -26.61
C LEU A 867 82.06 -4.83 -26.55
N ARG A 868 83.05 -4.45 -25.72
CA ARG A 868 84.34 -5.18 -25.70
C ARG A 868 84.57 -6.16 -24.55
N PHE A 869 83.65 -6.28 -23.60
CA PHE A 869 83.78 -7.24 -22.50
C PHE A 869 82.41 -7.81 -22.10
N GLY A 870 82.08 -9.01 -22.58
CA GLY A 870 80.89 -9.76 -22.12
C GLY A 870 80.07 -10.42 -23.22
N SER A 871 80.58 -11.47 -23.87
CA SER A 871 79.73 -12.43 -24.57
C SER A 871 80.26 -13.84 -24.32
N ARG A 872 79.57 -14.57 -23.43
CA ARG A 872 79.42 -16.02 -23.49
C ARG A 872 78.26 -16.45 -22.59
N ASP A 873 77.45 -17.34 -23.17
CA ASP A 873 76.34 -18.11 -22.61
C ASP A 873 75.03 -17.32 -22.32
N ASN A 874 73.83 -17.79 -22.67
CA ASN A 874 73.38 -19.14 -22.96
C ASN A 874 72.14 -19.09 -23.88
N ARG A 875 72.11 -19.95 -24.90
CA ARG A 875 70.90 -20.33 -25.65
C ARG A 875 70.24 -21.50 -24.93
N THR A 876 68.96 -21.42 -24.61
CA THR A 876 68.01 -22.55 -24.76
C THR A 876 66.55 -22.09 -24.53
N PRO A 877 65.54 -22.83 -25.02
CA PRO A 877 64.32 -22.26 -25.60
C PRO A 877 63.02 -22.68 -24.90
N GLY A 878 61.93 -21.99 -25.25
CA GLY A 878 60.60 -22.59 -25.37
C GLY A 878 59.66 -22.48 -24.16
N ARG A 879 58.54 -21.79 -24.37
CA ARG A 879 57.22 -22.34 -24.03
C ARG A 879 56.09 -21.64 -24.79
N ARG A 880 55.33 -22.44 -25.52
CA ARG A 880 53.98 -22.16 -26.04
C ARG A 880 52.92 -22.43 -24.96
N ARG A 881 51.71 -21.93 -25.26
CA ARG A 881 50.36 -22.11 -24.65
C ARG A 881 50.02 -21.00 -23.64
N GLY A 882 48.95 -20.22 -23.80
CA GLY A 882 47.72 -20.40 -24.58
C GLY A 882 46.72 -21.25 -23.80
N GLY A 883 45.69 -20.61 -23.26
CA GLY A 883 44.57 -21.25 -22.56
C GLY A 883 43.74 -20.22 -21.81
N ASP A 884 42.63 -19.81 -22.43
CA ASP A 884 41.55 -19.03 -21.86
C ASP A 884 40.97 -19.67 -20.59
N SER A 885 40.80 -18.86 -19.55
CA SER A 885 39.64 -18.79 -18.63
C SER A 885 39.78 -17.54 -17.77
#